data_AF-A0A9D1KQT8-F1
#
_entry.id   AF-A0A9D1KQT8-F1
#
_cell.length_a   1.000
_cell.length_b   1.000
_cell.length_c   1.000
_cell.angle_alpha   90.00
_cell.angle_beta   90.00
_cell.angle_gamma   90.00
#
_symmetry.space_group_name_H-M   'P 1'
#
loop_
_entity.id
_entity.type
_entity.pdbx_description
1 polymer ?
#
loop_
_entity_poly.entity_id
_entity_poly.type
_entity_poly.pdbx_seq_one_letter_code
_entity_poly.pdbx_strand_id
1 'polypeptide(L)'
;MQQPNKSGKLEILAPAGSMDALIAAVRCGADAVYLGQKNFSARKNSQNFDEESLTQAVQYAHRCGVKIHQALNIVVFDQELDALRECIRTAVRAGVDAMIVQDWGVAALVREYAPDMALHASTQMAIHSPAGVRLAERLGFSRVVLARELSRKEIEEIVHSTSLETEIFVHGAHCMSVSGQCYLSAAIGGKSGNRGQCAQPCRLPFTAGCSGCGKKSFGENVLSLKDMDLTLYLPEIARMGVTSVKIEGRMKRPEYVAASVTACKQALNGETPDLDTLQAVFSRSGFTDGYFAGQRTREMFGFRTREDVTAAADVFTRLRGLYHKENPLVPVSLSFRMCSGEAVSLVLSDGEHTVSVNGEVPQQAEEGMRPADREYIVRQLEKLGGTPYYLPDRDALSVTLDDGLMIRASQLNAIRREAVQKLDELRQQPSGRWNEASDFVLHPETKQKRTVPDRPAVWCKCAEPEQVEAAAKIADKIILPAAQLVRLAESGQLSDNGRFAGMAGRMIPVLPRLTYREEECISMLQKLKSLGFEELYCESNAHIQLGKEAGFTLIGGPYLNLSNSVALTEARKLGLSAAVLSPEGKLAQLSAVVRKSNIPCGLYAYGRMALMALRNCPVRAQIGCKQCGRNGFLTDRMQTRFPVRCDRKEDILSGENAVSYLLNSLPLSMSDKQRELAGFDFVLLDFTIESPREMAQILDCWQQERPLAEYTRGLYMRGVM
;
A
#
# COMPACT_ATOMS: atom_id res chain seq x y z
N MET A 1 25.61 8.71 21.54
CA MET A 1 25.10 8.54 20.15
C MET A 1 24.09 9.63 19.90
N GLN A 2 24.44 10.61 19.06
CA GLN A 2 23.54 11.71 18.68
C GLN A 2 22.43 11.13 17.78
N GLN A 3 21.17 11.25 18.20
CA GLN A 3 20.02 10.90 17.37
C GLN A 3 20.02 11.81 16.13
N PRO A 4 19.84 11.28 14.91
CA PRO A 4 19.62 12.13 13.76
C PRO A 4 18.29 12.87 13.98
N ASN A 5 18.39 14.19 14.11
CA ASN A 5 17.28 15.11 14.28
C ASN A 5 16.43 15.08 12.99
N LYS A 6 15.45 14.19 12.88
CA LYS A 6 14.40 14.25 11.83
C LYS A 6 13.44 15.40 12.17
N SER A 7 13.93 16.63 12.16
CA SER A 7 13.13 17.85 12.39
C SER A 7 12.36 18.25 11.13
N GLY A 8 11.66 17.29 10.51
CA GLY A 8 10.73 17.53 9.42
C GLY A 8 9.30 17.68 9.95
N LYS A 9 8.53 18.62 9.41
CA LYS A 9 7.08 18.69 9.64
C LYS A 9 6.43 17.42 9.09
N LEU A 10 5.58 16.75 9.89
CA LEU A 10 4.84 15.57 9.47
C LEU A 10 3.89 15.91 8.30
N GLU A 11 4.05 15.24 7.16
CA GLU A 11 3.24 15.44 5.95
C GLU A 11 1.83 14.83 6.13
N ILE A 12 0.78 15.57 5.78
CA ILE A 12 -0.58 15.03 5.64
C ILE A 12 -0.86 14.69 4.18
N LEU A 13 -0.98 13.39 3.87
CA LEU A 13 -1.34 12.87 2.56
C LEU A 13 -2.85 12.54 2.49
N ALA A 14 -3.59 13.39 1.78
CA ALA A 14 -5.05 13.29 1.66
C ALA A 14 -5.51 12.52 0.40
N PRO A 15 -6.67 11.83 0.43
CA PRO A 15 -7.19 11.09 -0.71
C PRO A 15 -8.01 11.99 -1.66
N ALA A 16 -7.86 11.79 -2.97
CA ALA A 16 -8.75 12.38 -3.97
C ALA A 16 -9.26 11.35 -4.99
N GLY A 17 -10.58 11.19 -5.05
CA GLY A 17 -11.28 10.40 -6.07
C GLY A 17 -11.84 11.23 -7.23
N SER A 18 -11.85 12.55 -7.07
CA SER A 18 -12.38 13.55 -8.00
C SER A 18 -11.68 14.90 -7.77
N MET A 19 -11.85 15.86 -8.69
CA MET A 19 -11.32 17.21 -8.55
C MET A 19 -11.87 17.93 -7.32
N ASP A 20 -13.16 17.79 -7.02
CA ASP A 20 -13.77 18.41 -5.82
C ASP A 20 -13.14 17.92 -4.51
N ALA A 21 -12.82 16.62 -4.44
CA ALA A 21 -12.15 16.05 -3.27
C ALA A 21 -10.71 16.54 -3.15
N LEU A 22 -10.02 16.74 -4.28
CA LEU A 22 -8.68 17.33 -4.33
C LEU A 22 -8.71 18.79 -3.84
N ILE A 23 -9.65 19.59 -4.34
CA ILE A 23 -9.84 20.99 -3.91
C ILE A 23 -10.13 21.05 -2.40
N ALA A 24 -10.99 20.16 -1.90
CA ALA A 24 -11.26 20.08 -0.47
C ALA A 24 -10.02 19.71 0.36
N ALA A 25 -9.21 18.75 -0.10
CA ALA A 25 -7.96 18.39 0.56
C ALA A 25 -6.97 19.56 0.63
N VAL A 26 -6.71 20.19 -0.52
CA VAL A 26 -5.78 21.32 -0.65
C VAL A 26 -6.25 22.45 0.26
N ARG A 27 -7.50 22.89 0.14
CA ARG A 27 -8.02 24.03 0.91
C ARG A 27 -8.11 23.76 2.41
N CYS A 28 -8.23 22.51 2.85
CA CYS A 28 -8.14 22.16 4.27
C CYS A 28 -6.69 22.03 4.77
N GLY A 29 -5.68 22.23 3.92
CA GLY A 29 -4.27 22.33 4.30
C GLY A 29 -3.50 21.01 4.25
N ALA A 30 -3.90 20.07 3.39
CA ALA A 30 -3.09 18.89 3.10
C ALA A 30 -1.75 19.30 2.46
N ASP A 31 -0.66 18.65 2.85
CA ASP A 31 0.67 18.90 2.28
C ASP A 31 0.88 18.12 0.95
N ALA A 32 0.16 17.00 0.80
CA ALA A 32 0.13 16.20 -0.43
C ALA A 32 -1.25 15.56 -0.65
N VAL A 33 -1.56 15.23 -1.90
CA VAL A 33 -2.79 14.52 -2.28
C VAL A 33 -2.45 13.29 -3.12
N TYR A 34 -3.04 12.14 -2.79
CA TYR A 34 -2.94 10.95 -3.62
C TYR A 34 -4.23 10.65 -4.40
N LEU A 35 -4.06 10.31 -5.67
CA LEU A 35 -5.13 10.06 -6.63
C LEU A 35 -4.85 8.81 -7.47
N GLY A 36 -5.69 8.53 -8.46
CA GLY A 36 -5.43 7.49 -9.44
C GLY A 36 -6.09 7.78 -10.77
N GLN A 37 -5.48 7.26 -11.83
CA GLN A 37 -6.09 7.27 -13.15
C GLN A 37 -7.22 6.22 -13.24
N LYS A 38 -7.94 6.22 -14.37
CA LYS A 38 -9.04 5.28 -14.66
C LYS A 38 -8.61 3.80 -14.56
N ASN A 39 -7.36 3.49 -14.86
CA ASN A 39 -6.77 2.15 -14.78
C ASN A 39 -5.65 2.08 -13.73
N PHE A 40 -5.21 0.85 -13.42
CA PHE A 40 -4.02 0.54 -12.61
C PHE A 40 -3.99 1.04 -11.15
N SER A 41 -5.09 1.60 -10.66
CA SER A 41 -5.18 2.07 -9.27
C SER A 41 -6.18 1.27 -8.45
N ALA A 42 -5.88 1.06 -7.17
CA ALA A 42 -6.86 0.52 -6.24
C ALA A 42 -8.04 1.51 -6.15
N ARG A 43 -9.29 1.02 -6.15
CA ARG A 43 -10.55 1.80 -6.27
C ARG A 43 -10.93 2.18 -7.71
N LYS A 44 -11.05 1.19 -8.58
CA LYS A 44 -11.52 1.35 -9.98
C LYS A 44 -12.87 2.05 -10.10
N ASN A 45 -13.71 1.98 -9.06
CA ASN A 45 -15.06 2.58 -9.04
C ASN A 45 -15.11 4.06 -8.60
N SER A 46 -13.98 4.71 -8.27
CA SER A 46 -13.94 6.17 -8.12
C SER A 46 -14.09 6.85 -9.48
N GLN A 47 -14.46 8.14 -9.52
CA GLN A 47 -14.51 8.92 -10.77
C GLN A 47 -13.15 8.85 -11.48
N ASN A 48 -12.07 9.00 -10.70
CA ASN A 48 -10.67 8.94 -11.15
C ASN A 48 -10.35 9.99 -12.24
N PHE A 49 -9.08 10.09 -12.58
CA PHE A 49 -8.59 11.12 -13.49
C PHE A 49 -8.21 10.50 -14.84
N ASP A 50 -8.52 11.20 -15.92
CA ASP A 50 -7.89 11.01 -17.24
C ASP A 50 -6.74 12.00 -17.41
N GLU A 51 -6.09 12.01 -18.57
CA GLU A 51 -4.93 12.85 -18.86
C GLU A 51 -5.18 14.34 -18.65
N GLU A 52 -6.30 14.87 -19.16
CA GLU A 52 -6.64 16.29 -19.03
C GLU A 52 -6.91 16.65 -17.56
N SER A 53 -7.80 15.90 -16.90
CA SER A 53 -8.13 16.17 -15.49
C SER A 53 -6.96 15.92 -14.54
N LEU A 54 -6.04 15.01 -14.86
CA LEU A 54 -4.80 14.80 -14.11
C LEU A 54 -3.88 16.01 -14.25
N THR A 55 -3.71 16.54 -15.45
CA THR A 55 -2.90 17.74 -15.69
C THR A 55 -3.47 18.94 -14.92
N GLN A 56 -4.78 19.15 -14.98
CA GLN A 56 -5.46 20.20 -14.21
C GLN A 56 -5.31 20.02 -12.70
N ALA A 57 -5.39 18.78 -12.21
CA ALA A 57 -5.18 18.44 -10.80
C ALA A 57 -3.77 18.77 -10.32
N VAL A 58 -2.75 18.41 -11.11
CA VAL A 58 -1.35 18.71 -10.79
C VAL A 58 -1.11 20.22 -10.80
N GLN A 59 -1.54 20.93 -11.85
CA GLN A 59 -1.42 22.38 -11.96
C GLN A 59 -2.05 23.10 -10.76
N TYR A 60 -3.28 22.75 -10.40
CA TYR A 60 -3.95 23.36 -9.25
C TYR A 60 -3.22 23.09 -7.93
N ALA A 61 -2.78 21.84 -7.70
CA ALA A 61 -2.09 21.47 -6.46
C ALA A 61 -0.72 22.15 -6.35
N HIS A 62 0.09 22.14 -7.41
CA HIS A 62 1.41 22.78 -7.44
C HIS A 62 1.32 24.29 -7.26
N ARG A 63 0.33 24.94 -7.89
CA ARG A 63 0.01 26.36 -7.65
C ARG A 63 -0.17 26.63 -6.15
N CYS A 64 -0.82 25.73 -5.43
CA CYS A 64 -1.05 25.82 -3.99
C CYS A 64 0.08 25.26 -3.11
N GLY A 65 1.18 24.75 -3.69
CA GLY A 65 2.31 24.18 -2.96
C GLY A 65 2.08 22.77 -2.41
N VAL A 66 1.11 22.06 -2.99
CA VAL A 66 0.70 20.71 -2.58
C VAL A 66 1.19 19.69 -3.60
N LYS A 67 1.81 18.61 -3.13
CA LYS A 67 2.33 17.53 -4.00
C LYS A 67 1.22 16.59 -4.47
N ILE A 68 1.37 15.99 -5.64
CA ILE A 68 0.48 14.95 -6.18
C ILE A 68 1.19 13.60 -6.25
N HIS A 69 0.61 12.59 -5.60
CA HIS A 69 1.08 11.21 -5.68
C HIS A 69 0.08 10.33 -6.45
N GLN A 70 0.51 9.69 -7.54
CA GLN A 70 -0.36 8.79 -8.29
C GLN A 70 -0.27 7.36 -7.76
N ALA A 71 -1.42 6.74 -7.44
CA ALA A 71 -1.47 5.33 -7.11
C ALA A 71 -1.50 4.45 -8.36
N LEU A 72 -0.47 3.60 -8.51
CA LEU A 72 -0.32 2.51 -9.48
C LEU A 72 -0.18 1.17 -8.74
N ASN A 73 -1.02 1.00 -7.73
CA ASN A 73 -0.85 0.02 -6.68
C ASN A 73 -1.77 -1.21 -6.85
N ILE A 74 -1.81 -1.77 -8.05
CA ILE A 74 -2.48 -3.06 -8.32
C ILE A 74 -1.51 -4.10 -8.88
N VAL A 75 -1.88 -5.37 -8.80
CA VAL A 75 -1.23 -6.47 -9.52
C VAL A 75 -1.53 -6.36 -11.02
N VAL A 76 -0.52 -6.47 -11.89
CA VAL A 76 -0.63 -6.25 -13.34
C VAL A 76 -0.19 -7.49 -14.12
N PHE A 77 -0.94 -7.87 -15.16
CA PHE A 77 -0.60 -8.99 -16.05
C PHE A 77 0.13 -8.53 -17.32
N ASP A 78 0.89 -9.42 -17.97
CA ASP A 78 1.71 -9.14 -19.17
C ASP A 78 0.96 -8.41 -20.30
N GLN A 79 -0.27 -8.82 -20.56
CA GLN A 79 -1.12 -8.23 -21.61
C GLN A 79 -1.53 -6.77 -21.33
N GLU A 80 -1.34 -6.30 -20.10
CA GLU A 80 -1.70 -4.95 -19.65
C GLU A 80 -0.48 -4.01 -19.63
N LEU A 81 0.74 -4.52 -19.90
CA LEU A 81 1.98 -3.76 -19.76
C LEU A 81 2.05 -2.56 -20.71
N ASP A 82 1.50 -2.65 -21.92
CA ASP A 82 1.50 -1.51 -22.86
C ASP A 82 0.59 -0.37 -22.38
N ALA A 83 -0.61 -0.71 -21.90
CA ALA A 83 -1.51 0.27 -21.30
C ALA A 83 -0.94 0.87 -20.00
N LEU A 84 -0.21 0.06 -19.22
CA LEU A 84 0.49 0.53 -18.02
C LEU A 84 1.58 1.54 -18.39
N ARG A 85 2.36 1.28 -19.45
CA ARG A 85 3.38 2.22 -19.93
C ARG A 85 2.77 3.56 -20.26
N GLU A 86 1.69 3.59 -21.05
CA GLU A 86 1.01 4.86 -21.35
C GLU A 86 0.52 5.57 -20.09
N CYS A 87 -0.04 4.83 -19.13
CA CYS A 87 -0.45 5.39 -17.83
C CYS A 87 0.72 6.05 -17.07
N ILE A 88 1.91 5.45 -17.12
CA ILE A 88 3.15 6.02 -16.55
C ILE A 88 3.55 7.29 -17.32
N ARG A 89 3.52 7.27 -18.66
CA ARG A 89 3.85 8.44 -19.50
C ARG A 89 2.96 9.63 -19.19
N THR A 90 1.64 9.42 -19.16
CA THR A 90 0.66 10.45 -18.81
C THR A 90 0.97 11.08 -17.45
N ALA A 91 1.31 10.25 -16.45
CA ALA A 91 1.61 10.73 -15.10
C ALA A 91 2.89 11.57 -15.05
N VAL A 92 3.95 11.12 -15.73
CA VAL A 92 5.23 11.84 -15.80
C VAL A 92 5.07 13.18 -16.52
N ARG A 93 4.40 13.19 -17.68
CA ARG A 93 4.11 14.42 -18.45
C ARG A 93 3.26 15.42 -17.68
N ALA A 94 2.28 14.93 -16.93
CA ALA A 94 1.44 15.78 -16.09
C ALA A 94 2.21 16.41 -14.92
N GLY A 95 3.40 15.90 -14.57
CA GLY A 95 4.22 16.41 -13.48
C GLY A 95 3.90 15.80 -12.10
N VAL A 96 3.39 14.57 -12.04
CA VAL A 96 3.17 13.85 -10.77
C VAL A 96 4.48 13.77 -9.96
N ASP A 97 4.42 14.00 -8.65
CA ASP A 97 5.60 14.05 -7.77
C ASP A 97 6.10 12.68 -7.32
N ALA A 98 5.20 11.70 -7.20
CA ALA A 98 5.57 10.34 -6.82
C ALA A 98 4.55 9.30 -7.29
N MET A 99 4.98 8.05 -7.46
CA MET A 99 4.11 6.91 -7.76
C MET A 99 4.05 5.92 -6.60
N ILE A 100 2.83 5.57 -6.18
CA ILE A 100 2.57 4.59 -5.12
C ILE A 100 2.36 3.22 -5.77
N VAL A 101 3.32 2.30 -5.63
CA VAL A 101 3.41 1.06 -6.41
C VAL A 101 3.45 -0.18 -5.50
N GLN A 102 2.91 -1.31 -5.95
CA GLN A 102 3.06 -2.60 -5.27
C GLN A 102 3.77 -3.67 -6.10
N ASP A 103 3.55 -3.67 -7.41
CA ASP A 103 4.03 -4.70 -8.33
C ASP A 103 5.46 -4.38 -8.74
N TRP A 104 6.37 -5.36 -8.63
CA TRP A 104 7.79 -5.13 -8.90
C TRP A 104 8.06 -4.84 -10.37
N GLY A 105 7.24 -5.39 -11.28
CA GLY A 105 7.31 -5.08 -12.70
C GLY A 105 6.93 -3.64 -12.98
N VAL A 106 5.88 -3.12 -12.31
CA VAL A 106 5.52 -1.70 -12.38
C VAL A 106 6.66 -0.81 -11.86
N ALA A 107 7.26 -1.15 -10.71
CA ALA A 107 8.38 -0.39 -10.14
C ALA A 107 9.61 -0.37 -11.07
N ALA A 108 9.89 -1.47 -11.77
CA ALA A 108 10.95 -1.53 -12.78
C ALA A 108 10.65 -0.64 -13.99
N LEU A 109 9.42 -0.71 -14.54
CA LEU A 109 9.02 0.08 -15.69
C LEU A 109 9.01 1.58 -15.41
N VAL A 110 8.60 2.01 -14.21
CA VAL A 110 8.67 3.42 -13.81
C VAL A 110 10.12 3.90 -13.79
N ARG A 111 11.04 3.14 -13.18
CA ARG A 111 12.47 3.50 -13.13
C ARG A 111 13.15 3.47 -14.49
N GLU A 112 12.69 2.61 -15.40
CA GLU A 112 13.19 2.59 -16.77
C GLU A 112 12.75 3.84 -17.54
N TYR A 113 11.49 4.28 -17.36
CA TYR A 113 10.94 5.44 -18.07
C TYR A 113 11.38 6.79 -17.47
N ALA A 114 11.35 6.89 -16.14
CA ALA A 114 11.68 8.07 -15.35
C ALA A 114 12.53 7.66 -14.14
N PRO A 115 13.86 7.49 -14.31
CA PRO A 115 14.76 6.97 -13.26
C PRO A 115 14.74 7.76 -11.96
N ASP A 116 14.54 9.08 -12.07
CA ASP A 116 14.54 10.00 -10.93
C ASP A 116 13.18 10.04 -10.19
N MET A 117 12.10 9.50 -10.78
CA MET A 117 10.75 9.52 -10.22
C MET A 117 10.72 8.88 -8.83
N ALA A 118 10.18 9.62 -7.85
CA ALA A 118 10.00 9.10 -6.51
C ALA A 118 9.02 7.91 -6.50
N LEU A 119 9.48 6.79 -5.96
CA LEU A 119 8.68 5.57 -5.81
C LEU A 119 8.31 5.37 -4.34
N HIS A 120 7.01 5.25 -4.07
CA HIS A 120 6.48 4.96 -2.74
C HIS A 120 5.94 3.52 -2.69
N ALA A 121 6.48 2.68 -1.80
CA ALA A 121 6.04 1.31 -1.64
C ALA A 121 4.63 1.29 -1.01
N SER A 122 3.66 0.77 -1.74
CA SER A 122 2.28 0.68 -1.29
C SER A 122 2.13 -0.24 -0.08
N THR A 123 1.19 0.06 0.82
CA THR A 123 0.78 -0.84 1.91
C THR A 123 0.35 -2.23 1.41
N GLN A 124 -0.02 -2.36 0.12
CA GLN A 124 -0.30 -3.64 -0.53
C GLN A 124 0.93 -4.57 -0.62
N MET A 125 2.15 -4.06 -0.44
CA MET A 125 3.36 -4.89 -0.34
C MET A 125 3.48 -5.58 1.04
N ALA A 126 2.58 -5.31 1.98
CA ALA A 126 2.59 -5.87 3.32
C ALA A 126 3.93 -5.66 4.05
N ILE A 127 4.55 -4.48 3.96
CA ILE A 127 5.83 -4.22 4.64
C ILE A 127 5.55 -3.92 6.12
N HIS A 128 6.07 -4.79 6.99
CA HIS A 128 5.78 -4.80 8.44
C HIS A 128 7.01 -5.18 9.30
N SER A 129 8.21 -5.13 8.71
CA SER A 129 9.47 -5.41 9.43
C SER A 129 10.62 -4.60 8.80
N PRO A 130 11.72 -4.39 9.55
CA PRO A 130 12.95 -3.80 9.01
C PRO A 130 13.46 -4.46 7.72
N ALA A 131 13.51 -5.79 7.65
CA ALA A 131 13.90 -6.54 6.45
C ALA A 131 12.99 -6.26 5.25
N GLY A 132 11.69 -6.09 5.47
CA GLY A 132 10.76 -5.69 4.43
C GLY A 132 11.08 -4.29 3.86
N VAL A 133 11.46 -3.34 4.72
CA VAL A 133 11.90 -1.99 4.31
C VAL A 133 13.21 -2.07 3.55
N ARG A 134 14.19 -2.84 4.02
CA ARG A 134 15.47 -3.06 3.32
C ARG A 134 15.27 -3.69 1.93
N LEU A 135 14.27 -4.56 1.74
CA LEU A 135 13.93 -5.05 0.40
C LEU A 135 13.34 -3.94 -0.49
N ALA A 136 12.46 -3.10 0.07
CA ALA A 136 11.89 -1.97 -0.66
C ALA A 136 12.96 -0.97 -1.12
N GLU A 137 13.95 -0.68 -0.28
CA GLU A 137 15.11 0.13 -0.65
C GLU A 137 15.85 -0.44 -1.87
N ARG A 138 16.10 -1.75 -1.89
CA ARG A 138 16.70 -2.45 -3.05
C ARG A 138 15.85 -2.40 -4.31
N LEU A 139 14.54 -2.31 -4.16
CA LEU A 139 13.59 -2.10 -5.26
C LEU A 139 13.51 -0.62 -5.69
N GLY A 140 14.32 0.27 -5.12
CA GLY A 140 14.42 1.68 -5.50
C GLY A 140 13.30 2.55 -4.92
N PHE A 141 12.61 2.10 -3.88
CA PHE A 141 11.61 2.93 -3.20
C PHE A 141 12.27 3.98 -2.30
N SER A 142 11.79 5.22 -2.35
CA SER A 142 12.22 6.33 -1.49
C SER A 142 11.35 6.47 -0.23
N ARG A 143 10.12 5.95 -0.27
CA ARG A 143 9.17 5.95 0.86
C ARG A 143 8.50 4.59 1.00
N VAL A 144 8.20 4.18 2.22
CA VAL A 144 7.43 2.96 2.50
C VAL A 144 6.14 3.27 3.25
N VAL A 145 5.00 2.93 2.65
CA VAL A 145 3.70 2.92 3.33
C VAL A 145 3.57 1.62 4.10
N LEU A 146 3.71 1.68 5.42
CA LEU A 146 3.72 0.49 6.28
C LEU A 146 2.37 -0.24 6.28
N ALA A 147 2.39 -1.52 6.61
CA ALA A 147 1.17 -2.29 6.88
C ALA A 147 0.42 -1.66 8.06
N ARG A 148 -0.92 -1.66 7.99
CA ARG A 148 -1.79 -1.03 9.01
C ARG A 148 -1.90 -1.87 10.28
N GLU A 149 -1.46 -3.12 10.21
CA GLU A 149 -1.59 -4.10 11.27
C GLU A 149 -0.34 -4.10 12.18
N LEU A 150 0.21 -2.92 12.50
CA LEU A 150 1.40 -2.73 13.34
C LEU A 150 1.05 -2.04 14.66
N SER A 151 1.80 -2.37 15.72
CA SER A 151 1.77 -1.65 16.99
C SER A 151 2.75 -0.49 17.01
N ARG A 152 2.58 0.41 17.98
CA ARG A 152 3.50 1.52 18.25
C ARG A 152 4.97 1.09 18.25
N LYS A 153 5.30 0.05 19.03
CA LYS A 153 6.66 -0.46 19.18
C LYS A 153 7.25 -0.94 17.85
N GLU A 154 6.44 -1.63 17.05
CA GLU A 154 6.89 -2.16 15.75
C GLU A 154 7.08 -1.04 14.72
N ILE A 155 6.26 0.01 14.77
CA ILE A 155 6.46 1.20 13.94
C ILE A 155 7.77 1.89 14.32
N GLU A 156 8.00 2.12 15.62
CA GLU A 156 9.25 2.72 16.11
C GLU A 156 10.49 1.92 15.71
N GLU A 157 10.44 0.59 15.85
CA GLU A 157 11.53 -0.30 15.43
C GLU A 157 11.84 -0.13 13.93
N ILE A 158 10.82 -0.12 13.08
CA ILE A 158 10.99 0.06 11.64
C ILE A 158 11.55 1.45 11.33
N VAL A 159 10.99 2.52 11.91
CA VAL A 159 11.40 3.91 11.65
C VAL A 159 12.86 4.15 12.04
N HIS A 160 13.32 3.55 13.14
CA HIS A 160 14.72 3.65 13.58
C HIS A 160 15.69 2.79 12.76
N SER A 161 15.19 1.79 12.02
CA SER A 161 16.01 0.88 11.21
C SER A 161 16.38 1.41 9.82
N THR A 162 15.83 2.55 9.39
CA THR A 162 15.97 3.03 8.00
C THR A 162 16.13 4.54 7.88
N SER A 163 16.82 4.96 6.81
CA SER A 163 16.82 6.34 6.31
C SER A 163 15.68 6.64 5.33
N LEU A 164 14.97 5.62 4.82
CA LEU A 164 13.82 5.83 3.94
C LEU A 164 12.71 6.60 4.67
N GLU A 165 11.92 7.34 3.90
CA GLU A 165 10.71 7.95 4.43
C GLU A 165 9.71 6.85 4.80
N THR A 166 9.03 7.03 5.93
CA THR A 166 7.99 6.08 6.37
C THR A 166 6.64 6.80 6.40
N GLU A 167 5.62 6.12 5.87
CA GLU A 167 4.25 6.59 5.84
C GLU A 167 3.33 5.58 6.55
N ILE A 168 2.43 6.05 7.41
CA ILE A 168 1.42 5.20 8.05
C ILE A 168 0.03 5.75 7.78
N PHE A 169 -0.98 4.89 7.76
CA PHE A 169 -2.34 5.39 7.72
C PHE A 169 -2.75 5.92 9.10
N VAL A 170 -3.45 7.06 9.14
CA VAL A 170 -3.95 7.68 10.37
C VAL A 170 -5.46 7.54 10.53
N HIS A 171 -6.22 7.60 9.44
CA HIS A 171 -7.69 7.63 9.52
C HIS A 171 -8.35 6.89 8.35
N GLY A 172 -9.49 6.25 8.60
CA GLY A 172 -10.40 5.71 7.59
C GLY A 172 -10.62 4.21 7.65
N ALA A 173 -11.14 3.63 6.56
CA ALA A 173 -11.63 2.25 6.58
C ALA A 173 -10.53 1.20 6.83
N HIS A 174 -10.64 0.45 7.93
CA HIS A 174 -9.67 -0.59 8.27
C HIS A 174 -9.95 -1.92 7.55
N CYS A 175 -8.94 -2.53 6.92
CA CYS A 175 -9.05 -3.91 6.44
C CYS A 175 -8.81 -4.90 7.58
N MET A 176 -9.53 -6.03 7.53
CA MET A 176 -9.37 -7.12 8.50
C MET A 176 -8.19 -8.04 8.17
N SER A 177 -7.94 -8.25 6.87
CA SER A 177 -6.72 -8.95 6.44
C SER A 177 -5.53 -8.00 6.48
N VAL A 178 -4.36 -8.55 6.78
CA VAL A 178 -3.07 -7.87 6.61
C VAL A 178 -2.99 -7.29 5.20
N SER A 179 -2.52 -6.05 5.12
CA SER A 179 -2.54 -5.24 3.91
C SER A 179 -1.89 -5.97 2.72
N GLY A 180 -2.58 -6.02 1.57
CA GLY A 180 -2.13 -6.76 0.37
C GLY A 180 -2.28 -8.29 0.40
N GLN A 181 -2.69 -8.87 1.53
CA GLN A 181 -2.78 -10.32 1.72
C GLN A 181 -4.25 -10.78 1.77
N CYS A 182 -5.11 -10.24 0.90
CA CYS A 182 -6.54 -10.56 0.88
C CYS A 182 -7.04 -11.00 -0.50
N TYR A 183 -7.48 -12.25 -0.59
CA TYR A 183 -7.99 -12.89 -1.80
C TYR A 183 -9.48 -13.26 -1.68
N LEU A 184 -10.11 -12.99 -0.52
CA LEU A 184 -11.49 -13.38 -0.24
C LEU A 184 -12.49 -12.92 -1.32
N SER A 185 -12.38 -11.66 -1.75
CA SER A 185 -13.27 -11.08 -2.76
C SER A 185 -13.07 -11.70 -4.15
N ALA A 186 -11.82 -12.04 -4.51
CA ALA A 186 -11.52 -12.73 -5.75
C ALA A 186 -12.07 -14.17 -5.70
N ALA A 187 -11.81 -14.90 -4.61
CA ALA A 187 -12.24 -16.28 -4.45
C ALA A 187 -13.77 -16.43 -4.48
N ILE A 188 -14.51 -15.54 -3.83
CA ILE A 188 -15.99 -15.61 -3.82
C ILE A 188 -16.59 -15.16 -5.15
N GLY A 189 -16.16 -14.01 -5.69
CA GLY A 189 -16.89 -13.34 -6.78
C GLY A 189 -16.05 -12.84 -7.96
N GLY A 190 -14.77 -13.22 -8.06
CA GLY A 190 -13.87 -12.79 -9.14
C GLY A 190 -13.42 -11.32 -9.07
N LYS A 191 -13.90 -10.55 -8.08
CA LYS A 191 -13.59 -9.13 -7.88
C LYS A 191 -12.36 -8.97 -6.99
N SER A 192 -11.17 -8.91 -7.56
CA SER A 192 -9.93 -8.92 -6.79
C SER A 192 -9.70 -7.61 -6.03
N GLY A 193 -9.33 -7.75 -4.74
CA GLY A 193 -8.90 -6.62 -3.93
C GLY A 193 -7.52 -6.09 -4.33
N ASN A 194 -6.61 -7.00 -4.68
CA ASN A 194 -5.26 -6.69 -5.15
C ASN A 194 -5.27 -6.05 -6.54
N ARG A 195 -6.41 -6.12 -7.25
CA ARG A 195 -6.67 -5.40 -8.51
C ARG A 195 -7.65 -4.24 -8.39
N GLY A 196 -7.90 -3.76 -7.17
CA GLY A 196 -8.67 -2.54 -6.96
C GLY A 196 -10.19 -2.66 -7.06
N GLN A 197 -10.72 -3.88 -7.14
CA GLN A 197 -12.15 -4.17 -7.32
C GLN A 197 -12.85 -4.80 -6.11
N CYS A 198 -12.21 -4.82 -4.94
CA CYS A 198 -12.74 -5.45 -3.72
C CYS A 198 -14.23 -5.14 -3.49
N ALA A 199 -15.07 -6.18 -3.45
CA ALA A 199 -16.51 -6.08 -3.17
C ALA A 199 -16.84 -6.04 -1.66
N GLN A 200 -15.81 -5.95 -0.82
CA GLN A 200 -15.90 -5.88 0.64
C GLN A 200 -16.70 -7.04 1.29
N PRO A 201 -16.50 -8.32 0.92
CA PRO A 201 -17.25 -9.44 1.50
C PRO A 201 -17.05 -9.57 3.02
N CYS A 202 -15.90 -9.12 3.55
CA CYS A 202 -15.65 -9.08 4.99
C CYS A 202 -16.59 -8.13 5.78
N ARG A 203 -17.35 -7.28 5.08
CA ARG A 203 -18.36 -6.39 5.66
C ARG A 203 -19.77 -7.02 5.70
N LEU A 204 -19.93 -8.21 5.14
CA LEU A 204 -21.16 -8.98 5.19
C LEU A 204 -21.23 -9.83 6.46
N PRO A 205 -22.41 -10.36 6.83
CA PRO A 205 -22.55 -11.25 7.97
C PRO A 205 -21.69 -12.51 7.83
N PHE A 206 -20.75 -12.63 8.76
CA PHE A 206 -20.02 -13.85 9.09
C PHE A 206 -20.23 -14.15 10.58
N THR A 207 -20.34 -15.43 10.90
CA THR A 207 -20.40 -15.94 12.28
C THR A 207 -19.17 -16.79 12.58
N ALA A 208 -18.74 -16.84 13.83
CA ALA A 208 -17.65 -17.72 14.27
C ALA A 208 -18.17 -19.02 14.87
N GLY A 209 -17.43 -20.11 14.68
CA GLY A 209 -17.76 -21.42 15.26
C GLY A 209 -16.52 -22.31 15.46
N CYS A 210 -16.73 -23.46 16.10
CA CYS A 210 -15.71 -24.50 16.23
C CYS A 210 -16.34 -25.89 16.17
N SER A 211 -15.62 -26.90 15.66
CA SER A 211 -16.17 -28.26 15.50
C SER A 211 -16.61 -28.91 16.83
N GLY A 212 -16.00 -28.52 17.95
CA GLY A 212 -16.36 -28.98 19.30
C GLY A 212 -17.47 -28.16 19.99
N CYS A 213 -17.98 -27.10 19.36
CA CYS A 213 -18.92 -26.15 19.96
C CYS A 213 -20.41 -26.51 19.74
N GLY A 214 -20.70 -27.61 19.04
CA GLY A 214 -22.05 -27.96 18.55
C GLY A 214 -22.50 -27.07 17.37
N LYS A 215 -23.81 -27.02 17.08
CA LYS A 215 -24.38 -26.16 16.01
C LYS A 215 -24.42 -24.66 16.34
N LYS A 216 -23.78 -24.22 17.42
CA LYS A 216 -23.82 -22.82 17.89
C LYS A 216 -22.90 -21.94 17.02
N SER A 217 -23.47 -20.93 16.38
CA SER A 217 -22.76 -19.82 15.76
C SER A 217 -22.68 -18.64 16.73
N PHE A 218 -21.56 -17.92 16.74
CA PHE A 218 -21.30 -16.82 17.68
C PHE A 218 -20.98 -15.51 16.96
N GLY A 219 -21.63 -14.44 17.41
CA GLY A 219 -21.51 -13.10 16.85
C GLY A 219 -22.13 -12.96 15.46
N GLU A 220 -22.24 -11.71 15.02
CA GLU A 220 -22.64 -11.33 13.66
C GLU A 220 -21.61 -10.31 13.15
N ASN A 221 -21.20 -10.39 11.88
CA ASN A 221 -20.18 -9.52 11.28
C ASN A 221 -18.77 -9.66 11.87
N VAL A 222 -18.35 -10.88 12.22
CA VAL A 222 -17.06 -11.17 12.89
C VAL A 222 -15.80 -10.91 12.05
N LEU A 223 -15.93 -10.34 10.85
CA LEU A 223 -14.81 -9.89 10.00
C LEU A 223 -14.82 -8.37 9.75
N SER A 224 -15.83 -7.65 10.23
CA SER A 224 -15.99 -6.22 9.99
C SER A 224 -15.33 -5.42 11.12
N LEU A 225 -14.27 -4.69 10.81
CA LEU A 225 -13.60 -3.79 11.76
C LEU A 225 -14.24 -2.41 11.82
N LYS A 226 -14.19 -1.73 12.96
CA LYS A 226 -14.40 -0.29 13.03
C LYS A 226 -13.43 0.44 12.10
N ASP A 227 -13.73 1.69 11.79
CA ASP A 227 -12.78 2.52 11.05
C ASP A 227 -11.61 2.87 11.97
N MET A 228 -10.42 2.96 11.40
CA MET A 228 -9.21 3.29 12.16
C MET A 228 -9.15 4.79 12.36
N ASP A 229 -8.76 5.23 13.56
CA ASP A 229 -8.43 6.62 13.84
C ASP A 229 -7.26 6.70 14.81
N LEU A 230 -6.21 7.40 14.38
CA LEU A 230 -5.01 7.69 15.16
C LEU A 230 -4.77 9.20 15.28
N THR A 231 -5.81 10.02 15.06
CA THR A 231 -5.69 11.48 14.97
C THR A 231 -5.13 12.07 16.27
N LEU A 232 -5.57 11.56 17.42
CA LEU A 232 -5.06 11.96 18.73
C LEU A 232 -3.59 11.57 18.99
N TYR A 233 -3.06 10.60 18.24
CA TYR A 233 -1.68 10.14 18.37
C TYR A 233 -0.73 10.88 17.41
N LEU A 234 -1.21 11.79 16.57
CA LEU A 234 -0.39 12.48 15.57
C LEU A 234 0.85 13.20 16.13
N PRO A 235 0.78 13.94 17.26
CA PRO A 235 1.98 14.52 17.87
C PRO A 235 3.02 13.48 18.29
N GLU A 236 2.56 12.29 18.69
CA GLU A 236 3.43 11.20 19.09
C GLU A 236 4.04 10.50 17.87
N ILE A 237 3.23 10.24 16.84
CA ILE A 237 3.67 9.70 15.55
C ILE A 237 4.76 10.59 14.92
N ALA A 238 4.59 11.92 14.99
CA ALA A 238 5.61 12.87 14.54
C ALA A 238 6.93 12.70 15.32
N ARG A 239 6.87 12.54 16.65
CA ARG A 239 8.06 12.32 17.49
C ARG A 239 8.76 10.98 17.23
N MET A 240 8.05 9.97 16.76
CA MET A 240 8.68 8.69 16.35
C MET A 240 9.56 8.83 15.11
N GLY A 241 9.43 9.93 14.35
CA GLY A 241 10.16 10.15 13.10
C GLY A 241 9.45 9.61 11.85
N VAL A 242 8.14 9.34 11.93
CA VAL A 242 7.31 9.08 10.76
C VAL A 242 7.28 10.33 9.88
N THR A 243 7.43 10.17 8.57
CA THR A 243 7.54 11.30 7.62
C THR A 243 6.17 11.75 7.11
N SER A 244 5.25 10.82 6.88
CA SER A 244 3.93 11.09 6.30
C SER A 244 2.83 10.30 7.00
N VAL A 245 1.66 10.91 7.14
CA VAL A 245 0.42 10.25 7.55
C VAL A 245 -0.60 10.28 6.43
N LYS A 246 -1.21 9.13 6.17
CA LYS A 246 -2.14 8.93 5.06
C LYS A 246 -3.57 8.75 5.55
N ILE A 247 -4.49 9.46 4.93
CA ILE A 247 -5.92 9.31 5.17
C ILE A 247 -6.51 8.36 4.11
N GLU A 248 -7.19 7.28 4.51
CA GLU A 248 -7.89 6.38 3.59
C GLU A 248 -9.27 6.94 3.24
N GLY A 249 -9.49 7.26 1.96
CA GLY A 249 -10.78 7.84 1.58
C GLY A 249 -11.03 8.11 0.11
N ARG A 250 -10.33 7.46 -0.83
CA ARG A 250 -10.43 7.80 -2.27
C ARG A 250 -11.81 7.66 -2.91
N MET A 251 -12.74 6.94 -2.29
CA MET A 251 -14.14 6.83 -2.73
C MET A 251 -15.09 7.71 -1.90
N LYS A 252 -14.55 8.58 -1.03
CA LYS A 252 -15.32 9.42 -0.13
C LYS A 252 -15.63 10.76 -0.76
N ARG A 253 -16.64 11.41 -0.20
CA ARG A 253 -17.07 12.74 -0.61
C ARG A 253 -16.06 13.81 -0.16
N PRO A 254 -16.03 14.97 -0.83
CA PRO A 254 -15.17 16.08 -0.43
C PRO A 254 -15.31 16.49 1.05
N GLU A 255 -16.52 16.42 1.61
CA GLU A 255 -16.75 16.78 3.02
C GLU A 255 -16.05 15.82 4.00
N TYR A 256 -15.90 14.54 3.67
CA TYR A 256 -15.10 13.60 4.48
C TYR A 256 -13.62 13.97 4.42
N VAL A 257 -13.12 14.31 3.23
CA VAL A 257 -11.74 14.71 3.02
C VAL A 257 -11.45 16.00 3.81
N ALA A 258 -12.34 16.99 3.72
CA ALA A 258 -12.25 18.23 4.47
C ALA A 258 -12.20 17.99 5.99
N ALA A 259 -13.14 17.18 6.53
CA ALA A 259 -13.19 16.88 7.96
C ALA A 259 -11.93 16.16 8.46
N SER A 260 -11.48 15.13 7.73
CA SER A 260 -10.31 14.33 8.11
C SER A 260 -9.00 15.10 8.04
N VAL A 261 -8.79 15.91 6.98
CA VAL A 261 -7.61 16.78 6.87
C VAL A 261 -7.61 17.84 7.97
N THR A 262 -8.75 18.49 8.21
CA THR A 262 -8.90 19.50 9.27
C THR A 262 -8.57 18.92 10.64
N ALA A 263 -9.12 17.73 10.97
CA ALA A 263 -8.83 17.07 12.24
C ALA A 263 -7.33 16.74 12.40
N CYS A 264 -6.66 16.30 11.33
CA CYS A 264 -5.21 16.07 11.37
C CYS A 264 -4.43 17.37 11.59
N LYS A 265 -4.83 18.47 10.94
CA LYS A 265 -4.20 19.79 11.10
C LYS A 265 -4.38 20.33 12.52
N GLN A 266 -5.58 20.23 13.08
CA GLN A 266 -5.86 20.61 14.46
C GLN A 266 -4.94 19.86 15.43
N ALA A 267 -4.88 18.52 15.31
CA ALA A 267 -4.04 17.70 16.17
C ALA A 267 -2.54 18.06 16.08
N LEU A 268 -2.02 18.32 14.87
CA LEU A 268 -0.62 18.73 14.68
C LEU A 268 -0.33 20.16 15.15
N ASN A 269 -1.32 21.03 15.17
CA ASN A 269 -1.22 22.39 15.71
C ASN A 269 -1.36 22.43 17.25
N GLY A 270 -1.60 21.28 17.91
CA GLY A 270 -1.88 21.21 19.35
C GLY A 270 -3.30 21.63 19.74
N GLU A 271 -4.20 21.71 18.77
CA GLU A 271 -5.63 21.97 18.97
C GLU A 271 -6.40 20.66 19.20
N THR A 272 -7.57 20.72 19.81
CA THR A 272 -8.45 19.55 19.98
C THR A 272 -9.15 19.22 18.65
N PRO A 273 -8.94 18.04 18.05
CA PRO A 273 -9.60 17.66 16.81
C PRO A 273 -11.10 17.39 17.02
N ASP A 274 -11.94 17.82 16.06
CA ASP A 274 -13.40 17.59 16.07
C ASP A 274 -13.74 16.15 15.61
N LEU A 275 -13.50 15.18 16.51
CA LEU A 275 -13.73 13.76 16.23
C LEU A 275 -15.21 13.40 16.10
N ASP A 276 -16.11 14.13 16.76
CA ASP A 276 -17.56 13.91 16.67
C ASP A 276 -18.05 14.15 15.24
N THR A 277 -17.60 15.24 14.63
CA THR A 277 -17.88 15.56 13.23
C THR A 277 -17.30 14.51 12.29
N LEU A 278 -16.06 14.08 12.55
CA LEU A 278 -15.41 13.04 11.77
C LEU A 278 -16.19 11.72 11.83
N GLN A 279 -16.65 11.33 13.02
CA GLN A 279 -17.46 10.14 13.26
C GLN A 279 -18.83 10.22 12.58
N ALA A 280 -19.46 11.40 12.60
CA ALA A 280 -20.77 11.64 11.97
C ALA A 280 -20.72 11.56 10.44
N VAL A 281 -19.63 12.01 9.81
CA VAL A 281 -19.47 11.93 8.36
C VAL A 281 -19.23 10.49 7.90
N PHE A 282 -18.42 9.74 8.65
CA PHE A 282 -18.15 8.35 8.33
C PHE A 282 -17.56 7.58 9.53
N SER A 283 -18.36 6.68 10.10
CA SER A 283 -17.87 5.65 11.02
C SER A 283 -18.68 4.36 10.91
N ARG A 284 -18.14 3.29 11.50
CA ARG A 284 -18.80 1.98 11.61
C ARG A 284 -18.88 1.60 13.08
N SER A 285 -19.90 2.09 13.78
CA SER A 285 -19.99 1.94 15.24
C SER A 285 -18.77 2.54 15.98
N GLY A 286 -18.29 3.71 15.51
CA GLY A 286 -17.13 4.41 16.07
C GLY A 286 -15.77 4.03 15.45
N PHE A 287 -14.70 4.41 16.15
CA PHE A 287 -13.31 4.21 15.72
C PHE A 287 -12.57 3.14 16.53
N THR A 288 -11.40 2.72 16.03
CA THR A 288 -10.46 1.84 16.73
C THR A 288 -9.02 2.24 16.47
N ASP A 289 -8.18 2.10 17.50
CA ASP A 289 -6.72 2.24 17.46
C ASP A 289 -6.01 0.90 17.82
N GLY A 290 -6.76 -0.21 17.83
CA GLY A 290 -6.37 -1.44 18.52
C GLY A 290 -5.08 -2.11 18.02
N TYR A 291 -4.69 -1.95 16.75
CA TYR A 291 -3.36 -2.44 16.33
C TYR A 291 -2.24 -1.56 16.88
N PHE A 292 -2.37 -0.25 16.74
CA PHE A 292 -1.39 0.73 17.21
C PHE A 292 -1.18 0.62 18.73
N ALA A 293 -2.27 0.53 19.48
CA ALA A 293 -2.25 0.35 20.94
C ALA A 293 -1.89 -1.08 21.40
N GLY A 294 -1.77 -2.05 20.48
CA GLY A 294 -1.53 -3.47 20.80
C GLY A 294 -2.77 -4.22 21.37
N GLN A 295 -3.92 -3.56 21.44
CA GLN A 295 -5.18 -4.10 21.98
C GLN A 295 -6.02 -4.79 20.90
N ARG A 296 -5.68 -6.04 20.59
CA ARG A 296 -6.31 -6.82 19.51
C ARG A 296 -7.47 -7.67 20.01
N THR A 297 -8.55 -7.00 20.39
CA THR A 297 -9.70 -7.58 21.08
C THR A 297 -10.98 -7.51 20.24
N ARG A 298 -12.14 -7.82 20.81
CA ARG A 298 -13.43 -7.81 20.09
C ARG A 298 -13.94 -6.38 19.82
N GLU A 299 -13.44 -5.41 20.57
CA GLU A 299 -13.81 -3.99 20.51
C GLU A 299 -13.39 -3.32 19.21
N MET A 300 -12.41 -3.92 18.50
CA MET A 300 -12.01 -3.50 17.15
C MET A 300 -13.09 -3.79 16.09
N PHE A 301 -14.03 -4.70 16.36
CA PHE A 301 -15.06 -5.08 15.41
C PHE A 301 -16.25 -4.12 15.47
N GLY A 302 -16.83 -3.83 14.32
CA GLY A 302 -17.93 -2.89 14.18
C GLY A 302 -18.71 -3.11 12.89
N PHE A 303 -19.96 -2.68 12.87
CA PHE A 303 -20.83 -2.72 11.71
C PHE A 303 -21.42 -1.33 11.48
N ARG A 304 -22.11 -1.14 10.36
CA ARG A 304 -22.76 0.14 10.06
C ARG A 304 -24.26 -0.03 10.23
N THR A 305 -24.91 0.83 11.01
CA THR A 305 -26.36 0.85 11.13
C THR A 305 -26.99 1.78 10.10
N ARG A 306 -28.33 1.78 10.01
CA ARG A 306 -29.05 2.76 9.17
C ARG A 306 -29.00 4.17 9.78
N GLU A 307 -28.99 4.30 11.11
CA GLU A 307 -28.86 5.61 11.76
C GLU A 307 -27.53 6.30 11.43
N ASP A 308 -26.43 5.52 11.32
CA ASP A 308 -25.10 6.01 10.89
C ASP A 308 -25.08 6.64 9.47
N VAL A 309 -26.13 6.45 8.68
CA VAL A 309 -26.24 6.99 7.32
C VAL A 309 -27.05 8.29 7.30
N THR A 310 -28.05 8.41 8.18
CA THR A 310 -29.00 9.53 8.19
C THR A 310 -28.52 10.72 9.02
N ALA A 311 -27.66 10.51 10.04
CA ALA A 311 -27.16 11.56 10.94
C ALA A 311 -26.20 12.58 10.27
N ALA A 312 -25.74 12.32 9.05
CA ALA A 312 -24.68 13.11 8.41
C ALA A 312 -25.18 14.34 7.63
N ALA A 313 -26.49 14.47 7.38
CA ALA A 313 -27.04 15.48 6.46
C ALA A 313 -26.74 16.92 6.88
N ASP A 314 -27.01 17.28 8.14
CA ASP A 314 -26.82 18.63 8.66
C ASP A 314 -25.33 19.02 8.79
N VAL A 315 -24.47 18.01 8.98
CA VAL A 315 -23.02 18.18 9.12
C VAL A 315 -22.37 18.58 7.79
N PHE A 316 -22.90 18.11 6.65
CA PHE A 316 -22.30 18.39 5.34
C PHE A 316 -22.33 19.86 4.95
N THR A 317 -23.38 20.61 5.30
CA THR A 317 -23.48 22.04 4.99
C THR A 317 -22.37 22.82 5.69
N ARG A 318 -22.12 22.52 6.98
CA ARG A 318 -21.02 23.13 7.74
C ARG A 318 -19.66 22.78 7.12
N LEU A 319 -19.44 21.52 6.74
CA LEU A 319 -18.17 21.06 6.17
C LEU A 319 -17.85 21.66 4.80
N ARG A 320 -18.86 21.96 3.97
CA ARG A 320 -18.66 22.71 2.72
C ARG A 320 -18.08 24.10 2.96
N GLY A 321 -18.42 24.72 4.09
CA GLY A 321 -17.84 25.99 4.50
C GLY A 321 -16.32 25.95 4.66
N LEU A 322 -15.74 24.79 5.01
CA LEU A 322 -14.29 24.65 5.25
C LEU A 322 -13.45 24.83 3.99
N TYR A 323 -13.98 24.52 2.81
CA TYR A 323 -13.23 24.53 1.55
C TYR A 323 -13.86 25.39 0.45
N HIS A 324 -14.87 26.20 0.79
CA HIS A 324 -15.51 27.09 -0.17
C HIS A 324 -14.57 28.22 -0.64
N LYS A 325 -13.79 28.78 0.28
CA LYS A 325 -12.82 29.85 -0.02
C LYS A 325 -11.42 29.28 -0.20
N GLU A 326 -10.59 30.00 -0.96
CA GLU A 326 -9.17 29.67 -1.05
C GLU A 326 -8.52 29.81 0.33
N ASN A 327 -7.71 28.82 0.69
CA ASN A 327 -6.87 28.86 1.88
C ASN A 327 -5.45 29.21 1.43
N PRO A 328 -4.87 30.33 1.88
CA PRO A 328 -3.53 30.69 1.47
C PRO A 328 -2.50 29.80 2.18
N LEU A 329 -1.77 29.00 1.40
CA LEU A 329 -0.82 28.00 1.88
C LEU A 329 0.63 28.34 1.53
N VAL A 330 0.84 29.24 0.58
CA VAL A 330 2.17 29.54 0.02
C VAL A 330 2.67 30.87 0.59
N PRO A 331 3.73 30.86 1.43
CA PRO A 331 4.35 32.10 1.88
C PRO A 331 5.05 32.77 0.70
N VAL A 332 4.91 34.09 0.59
CA VAL A 332 5.62 34.89 -0.42
C VAL A 332 6.30 36.09 0.20
N SER A 333 7.31 36.58 -0.50
CA SER A 333 7.97 37.87 -0.24
C SER A 333 7.78 38.80 -1.43
N LEU A 334 7.66 40.09 -1.14
CA LEU A 334 7.48 41.14 -2.12
C LEU A 334 8.54 42.23 -1.93
N SER A 335 9.08 42.73 -3.04
CA SER A 335 9.96 43.89 -3.05
C SER A 335 9.44 44.90 -4.06
N PHE A 336 8.97 46.04 -3.55
CA PHE A 336 8.43 47.13 -4.35
C PHE A 336 9.40 48.31 -4.39
N ARG A 337 9.62 48.86 -5.59
CA ARG A 337 10.47 50.04 -5.81
C ARG A 337 9.74 51.06 -6.68
N MET A 338 9.74 52.31 -6.22
CA MET A 338 9.18 53.45 -6.92
C MET A 338 10.13 54.65 -6.77
N CYS A 339 10.93 54.88 -7.82
CA CYS A 339 11.93 55.95 -7.87
C CYS A 339 11.59 56.96 -8.97
N SER A 340 12.03 58.21 -8.80
CA SER A 340 11.75 59.28 -9.76
C SER A 340 12.39 58.98 -11.12
N GLY A 341 11.62 59.10 -12.21
CA GLY A 341 12.10 58.87 -13.57
C GLY A 341 12.29 57.40 -13.97
N GLU A 342 12.06 56.44 -13.07
CA GLU A 342 12.13 55.00 -13.33
C GLU A 342 10.72 54.39 -13.36
N ALA A 343 10.52 53.33 -14.14
CA ALA A 343 9.29 52.55 -14.07
C ALA A 343 9.16 51.90 -12.68
N VAL A 344 7.95 51.89 -12.13
CA VAL A 344 7.67 51.18 -10.88
C VAL A 344 7.96 49.70 -11.05
N SER A 345 8.63 49.05 -10.10
CA SER A 345 8.93 47.61 -10.18
C SER A 345 8.41 46.86 -8.96
N LEU A 346 7.79 45.71 -9.19
CA LEU A 346 7.39 44.76 -8.15
C LEU A 346 8.05 43.41 -8.43
N VAL A 347 8.81 42.91 -7.45
CA VAL A 347 9.34 41.56 -7.42
C VAL A 347 8.52 40.73 -6.43
N LEU A 348 8.10 39.53 -6.83
CA LEU A 348 7.37 38.57 -6.01
C LEU A 348 8.14 37.25 -6.03
N SER A 349 8.36 36.64 -4.86
CA SER A 349 9.04 35.34 -4.74
C SER A 349 8.36 34.44 -3.71
N ASP A 350 8.29 33.14 -4.00
CA ASP A 350 7.86 32.08 -3.08
C ASP A 350 9.05 31.31 -2.46
N GLY A 351 10.28 31.78 -2.69
CA GLY A 351 11.53 31.14 -2.29
C GLY A 351 12.14 30.19 -3.34
N GLU A 352 11.34 29.66 -4.26
CA GLU A 352 11.81 28.79 -5.37
C GLU A 352 11.78 29.53 -6.71
N HIS A 353 10.70 30.25 -6.97
CA HIS A 353 10.43 31.07 -8.14
C HIS A 353 10.50 32.55 -7.77
N THR A 354 10.95 33.36 -8.72
CA THR A 354 10.95 34.82 -8.58
C THR A 354 10.49 35.45 -9.89
N VAL A 355 9.53 36.37 -9.80
CA VAL A 355 9.00 37.10 -10.95
C VAL A 355 9.15 38.60 -10.73
N SER A 356 9.38 39.33 -11.82
CA SER A 356 9.47 40.80 -11.82
C SER A 356 8.43 41.38 -12.79
N VAL A 357 7.73 42.41 -12.33
CA VAL A 357 6.76 43.17 -13.12
C VAL A 357 7.09 44.65 -13.04
N ASN A 358 7.10 45.30 -14.21
CA ASN A 358 7.30 46.74 -14.32
C ASN A 358 5.98 47.43 -14.67
N GLY A 359 5.66 48.51 -13.98
CA GLY A 359 4.53 49.38 -14.25
C GLY A 359 4.94 50.63 -15.02
N GLU A 360 4.11 51.66 -14.93
CA GLU A 360 4.38 52.98 -15.51
C GLU A 360 5.37 53.78 -14.64
N VAL A 361 5.96 54.83 -15.22
CA VAL A 361 6.78 55.80 -14.49
C VAL A 361 5.87 56.62 -13.55
N PRO A 362 6.19 56.74 -12.25
CA PRO A 362 5.36 57.47 -11.29
C PRO A 362 5.40 58.97 -11.59
N GLN A 363 4.28 59.65 -11.37
CA GLN A 363 4.18 61.10 -11.53
C GLN A 363 4.45 61.81 -10.21
N GLN A 364 4.93 63.05 -10.26
CA GLN A 364 4.97 63.92 -9.08
C GLN A 364 3.54 64.26 -8.62
N ALA A 365 3.33 64.30 -7.31
CA ALA A 365 2.04 64.69 -6.75
C ALA A 365 1.76 66.15 -7.07
N GLU A 366 0.62 66.42 -7.73
CA GLU A 366 0.16 67.79 -7.98
C GLU A 366 -0.28 68.48 -6.68
N GLU A 367 -0.32 69.82 -6.72
CA GLU A 367 -0.67 70.65 -5.57
C GLU A 367 -2.09 70.30 -5.05
N GLY A 368 -2.18 69.87 -3.79
CA GLY A 368 -3.42 69.39 -3.17
C GLY A 368 -3.67 67.88 -3.24
N MET A 369 -2.82 67.10 -3.92
CA MET A 369 -2.84 65.65 -3.89
C MET A 369 -1.90 65.08 -2.82
N ARG A 370 -2.33 64.01 -2.15
CA ARG A 370 -1.50 63.33 -1.15
C ARG A 370 -0.49 62.40 -1.85
N PRO A 371 0.83 62.56 -1.63
CA PRO A 371 1.84 61.62 -2.12
C PRO A 371 1.60 60.21 -1.58
N ALA A 372 2.07 59.21 -2.32
CA ALA A 372 2.02 57.83 -1.83
C ALA A 372 2.98 57.66 -0.65
N ASP A 373 2.48 57.12 0.46
CA ASP A 373 3.29 56.77 1.63
C ASP A 373 3.50 55.25 1.73
N ARG A 374 4.48 54.82 2.53
CA ARG A 374 4.81 53.40 2.70
C ARG A 374 3.60 52.58 3.16
N GLU A 375 2.81 53.11 4.09
CA GLU A 375 1.62 52.42 4.61
C GLU A 375 0.56 52.19 3.53
N TYR A 376 0.36 53.18 2.65
CA TYR A 376 -0.53 53.08 1.51
C TYR A 376 -0.11 51.96 0.55
N ILE A 377 1.19 51.89 0.21
CA ILE A 377 1.75 50.85 -0.67
C ILE A 377 1.56 49.47 -0.03
N VAL A 378 1.98 49.31 1.22
CA VAL A 378 1.85 48.04 1.98
C VAL A 378 0.42 47.56 1.97
N ARG A 379 -0.54 48.42 2.33
CA ARG A 379 -1.96 48.09 2.39
C ARG A 379 -2.56 47.65 1.05
N GLN A 380 -2.02 48.09 -0.09
CA GLN A 380 -2.50 47.63 -1.40
C GLN A 380 -1.83 46.34 -1.85
N LEU A 381 -0.54 46.17 -1.56
CA LEU A 381 0.22 44.99 -2.00
C LEU A 381 -0.02 43.76 -1.11
N GLU A 382 -0.32 43.93 0.18
CA GLU A 382 -0.61 42.82 1.12
C GLU A 382 -1.91 42.08 0.82
N LYS A 383 -2.81 42.69 0.02
CA LYS A 383 -4.11 42.13 -0.33
C LYS A 383 -3.96 41.02 -1.38
N LEU A 384 -3.61 39.83 -0.93
CA LEU A 384 -3.48 38.60 -1.73
C LEU A 384 -4.71 37.67 -1.62
N GLY A 385 -5.84 38.19 -1.11
CA GLY A 385 -7.06 37.39 -0.92
C GLY A 385 -7.58 36.75 -2.22
N GLY A 386 -8.02 35.50 -2.14
CA GLY A 386 -8.48 34.71 -3.29
C GLY A 386 -7.36 34.05 -4.08
N THR A 387 -6.10 34.21 -3.64
CA THR A 387 -4.92 33.51 -4.16
C THR A 387 -4.42 32.51 -3.11
N PRO A 388 -3.56 31.53 -3.48
CA PRO A 388 -2.94 30.64 -2.50
C PRO A 388 -1.83 31.32 -1.68
N TYR A 389 -1.54 32.62 -1.91
CA TYR A 389 -0.38 33.31 -1.35
C TYR A 389 -0.70 34.10 -0.08
N TYR A 390 0.23 34.12 0.87
CA TYR A 390 0.19 35.00 2.04
C TYR A 390 1.57 35.59 2.37
N LEU A 391 1.57 36.74 3.06
CA LEU A 391 2.77 37.30 3.67
C LEU A 391 2.96 36.70 5.07
N PRO A 392 4.10 36.02 5.35
CA PRO A 392 4.32 35.38 6.66
C PRO A 392 4.46 36.40 7.80
N ASP A 393 5.04 37.56 7.52
CA ASP A 393 5.22 38.67 8.45
C ASP A 393 5.32 40.01 7.70
N ARG A 394 5.55 41.10 8.43
CA ARG A 394 5.68 42.45 7.85
C ARG A 394 7.01 42.67 7.12
N ASP A 395 8.04 41.90 7.42
CA ASP A 395 9.37 42.05 6.84
C ASP A 395 9.45 41.38 5.46
N ALA A 396 8.53 40.46 5.18
CA ALA A 396 8.34 39.86 3.86
C ALA A 396 7.89 40.87 2.77
N LEU A 397 7.56 42.12 3.10
CA LEU A 397 7.28 43.19 2.12
C LEU A 397 8.25 44.38 2.30
N SER A 398 9.22 44.48 1.40
CA SER A 398 10.12 45.62 1.32
C SER A 398 9.58 46.69 0.35
N VAL A 399 9.70 47.96 0.74
CA VAL A 399 9.20 49.12 -0.02
C VAL A 399 10.30 50.17 -0.07
N THR A 400 10.71 50.53 -1.28
CA THR A 400 11.65 51.63 -1.57
C THR A 400 10.90 52.72 -2.34
N LEU A 401 10.89 53.95 -1.82
CA LEU A 401 10.06 55.04 -2.32
C LEU A 401 10.79 56.39 -2.22
N ASP A 402 10.85 57.13 -3.33
CA ASP A 402 11.31 58.53 -3.34
C ASP A 402 10.17 59.49 -2.97
N ASP A 403 10.53 60.64 -2.39
CA ASP A 403 9.58 61.62 -1.88
C ASP A 403 8.75 62.30 -2.99
N GLY A 404 7.48 62.58 -2.67
CA GLY A 404 6.58 63.37 -3.53
C GLY A 404 5.92 62.60 -4.68
N LEU A 405 6.21 61.31 -4.85
CA LEU A 405 5.65 60.52 -5.94
C LEU A 405 4.19 60.08 -5.69
N MET A 406 3.41 59.99 -6.76
CA MET A 406 2.02 59.55 -6.74
C MET A 406 1.82 58.30 -7.60
N ILE A 407 1.03 57.36 -7.08
CA ILE A 407 0.60 56.16 -7.80
C ILE A 407 -0.84 55.83 -7.44
N ARG A 408 -1.64 55.43 -8.44
CA ARG A 408 -3.04 55.07 -8.22
C ARG A 408 -3.17 53.64 -7.72
N ALA A 409 -4.20 53.37 -6.93
CA ALA A 409 -4.52 52.02 -6.47
C ALA A 409 -4.73 51.04 -7.64
N SER A 410 -5.27 51.51 -8.77
CA SER A 410 -5.45 50.69 -9.99
C SER A 410 -4.12 50.20 -10.56
N GLN A 411 -3.07 51.03 -10.56
CA GLN A 411 -1.74 50.68 -11.03
C GLN A 411 -1.09 49.65 -10.11
N LEU A 412 -1.14 49.87 -8.78
CA LEU A 412 -0.66 48.89 -7.78
C LEU A 412 -1.39 47.54 -7.88
N ASN A 413 -2.71 47.58 -8.06
CA ASN A 413 -3.52 46.39 -8.23
C ASN A 413 -3.22 45.66 -9.54
N ALA A 414 -2.88 46.38 -10.61
CA ALA A 414 -2.49 45.79 -11.89
C ALA A 414 -1.16 45.04 -11.77
N ILE A 415 -0.10 45.72 -11.30
CA ILE A 415 1.23 45.09 -11.16
C ILE A 415 1.21 43.90 -10.19
N ARG A 416 0.44 43.99 -9.09
CA ARG A 416 0.29 42.89 -8.14
C ARG A 416 -0.41 41.69 -8.78
N ARG A 417 -1.51 41.91 -9.52
CA ARG A 417 -2.23 40.82 -10.20
C ARG A 417 -1.37 40.18 -11.29
N GLU A 418 -0.63 40.98 -12.04
CA GLU A 418 0.30 40.47 -13.06
C GLU A 418 1.43 39.66 -12.42
N ALA A 419 2.00 40.12 -11.30
CA ALA A 419 3.05 39.39 -10.58
C ALA A 419 2.52 38.04 -10.06
N VAL A 420 1.34 38.05 -9.45
CA VAL A 420 0.64 36.82 -9.01
C VAL A 420 0.38 35.88 -10.19
N GLN A 421 -0.08 36.39 -11.33
CA GLN A 421 -0.34 35.57 -12.52
C GLN A 421 0.94 34.94 -13.06
N LYS A 422 2.04 35.69 -13.18
CA LYS A 422 3.33 35.16 -13.64
C LYS A 422 3.86 34.08 -12.68
N LEU A 423 3.68 34.29 -11.37
CA LEU A 423 4.07 33.28 -10.39
C LEU A 423 3.20 32.02 -10.49
N ASP A 424 1.88 32.19 -10.66
CA ASP A 424 0.94 31.09 -10.92
C ASP A 424 1.36 30.28 -12.15
N GLU A 425 1.76 30.94 -13.24
CA GLU A 425 2.23 30.29 -14.48
C GLU A 425 3.50 29.48 -14.25
N LEU A 426 4.48 29.99 -13.49
CA LEU A 426 5.69 29.24 -13.14
C LEU A 426 5.38 28.03 -12.25
N ARG A 427 4.53 28.20 -11.23
CA ARG A 427 4.17 27.14 -10.29
C ARG A 427 3.29 26.05 -10.91
N GLN A 428 2.58 26.35 -12.01
CA GLN A 428 1.76 25.39 -12.74
C GLN A 428 2.54 24.64 -13.82
N GLN A 429 3.74 25.10 -14.19
CA GLN A 429 4.54 24.39 -15.17
C GLN A 429 4.91 23.02 -14.60
N PRO A 430 4.74 21.93 -15.38
CA PRO A 430 5.31 20.65 -15.02
C PRO A 430 6.80 20.90 -14.80
N SER A 431 7.31 20.56 -13.61
CA SER A 431 8.65 20.96 -13.16
C SER A 431 9.81 20.52 -14.06
N GLY A 432 9.55 19.77 -15.13
CA GLY A 432 10.58 19.12 -15.95
C GLY A 432 11.48 18.21 -15.12
N ARG A 433 11.06 17.88 -13.89
CA ARG A 433 11.87 17.20 -12.87
C ARG A 433 12.38 15.86 -13.33
N TRP A 434 11.60 15.20 -14.17
CA TRP A 434 11.83 13.83 -14.56
C TRP A 434 12.49 13.82 -15.92
N ASN A 435 13.75 13.38 -15.94
CA ASN A 435 14.44 13.06 -17.17
C ASN A 435 13.71 11.89 -17.83
N GLU A 436 12.93 12.18 -18.88
CA GLU A 436 12.37 11.13 -19.73
C GLU A 436 13.53 10.43 -20.44
N ALA A 437 13.64 9.12 -20.29
CA ALA A 437 14.59 8.34 -21.07
C ALA A 437 14.28 8.52 -22.57
N SER A 438 15.20 9.14 -23.32
CA SER A 438 15.05 9.45 -24.75
C SER A 438 14.83 8.20 -25.61
N ASP A 439 15.38 7.07 -25.15
CA ASP A 439 15.22 5.76 -25.74
C ASP A 439 14.44 4.86 -24.77
N PHE A 440 13.11 5.04 -24.73
CA PHE A 440 12.25 4.02 -24.13
C PHE A 440 12.30 2.77 -25.00
N VAL A 441 13.35 1.97 -24.82
CA VAL A 441 13.43 0.65 -25.41
C VAL A 441 12.41 -0.17 -24.64
N LEU A 442 11.31 -0.54 -25.32
CA LEU A 442 10.45 -1.64 -24.89
C LEU A 442 11.37 -2.72 -24.33
N HIS A 443 11.33 -2.97 -23.01
CA HIS A 443 12.08 -4.05 -22.36
C HIS A 443 12.20 -5.18 -23.37
N PRO A 444 13.40 -5.40 -23.95
CA PRO A 444 13.50 -6.25 -25.12
C PRO A 444 12.91 -7.56 -24.67
N GLU A 445 11.79 -7.95 -25.31
CA GLU A 445 11.12 -9.20 -24.96
C GLU A 445 12.23 -10.22 -24.81
N THR A 446 12.30 -10.91 -23.66
CA THR A 446 13.31 -11.93 -23.45
C THR A 446 13.19 -12.90 -24.62
N LYS A 447 14.04 -12.73 -25.64
CA LYS A 447 13.92 -13.47 -26.91
C LYS A 447 14.17 -14.96 -26.67
N GLN A 448 14.77 -15.28 -25.53
CA GLN A 448 14.86 -16.64 -25.00
C GLN A 448 13.50 -17.09 -24.48
N LYS A 449 12.75 -17.76 -25.35
CA LYS A 449 11.67 -18.65 -24.91
C LYS A 449 12.30 -19.79 -24.13
N ARG A 450 11.94 -19.95 -22.85
CA ARG A 450 12.43 -21.09 -22.06
C ARG A 450 11.75 -22.36 -22.56
N THR A 451 12.54 -23.42 -22.78
CA THR A 451 11.98 -24.76 -22.95
C THR A 451 11.40 -25.21 -21.62
N VAL A 452 10.14 -25.62 -21.64
CA VAL A 452 9.36 -26.06 -20.49
C VAL A 452 9.19 -27.58 -20.56
N PRO A 453 9.18 -28.28 -19.42
CA PRO A 453 8.99 -29.72 -19.44
C PRO A 453 7.55 -30.08 -19.84
N ASP A 454 7.37 -31.25 -20.45
CA ASP A 454 6.04 -31.79 -20.78
C ASP A 454 5.24 -32.14 -19.51
N ARG A 455 5.95 -32.51 -18.44
CA ARG A 455 5.37 -32.78 -17.11
C ARG A 455 6.05 -31.92 -16.06
N PRO A 456 5.30 -31.08 -15.31
CA PRO A 456 5.87 -30.27 -14.24
C PRO A 456 6.33 -31.15 -13.08
N ALA A 457 7.42 -30.76 -12.42
CA ALA A 457 7.81 -31.33 -11.13
C ALA A 457 6.73 -31.07 -10.07
N VAL A 458 6.55 -31.98 -9.10
CA VAL A 458 5.54 -31.87 -8.05
C VAL A 458 6.19 -31.43 -6.76
N TRP A 459 5.82 -30.27 -6.23
CA TRP A 459 6.29 -29.80 -4.94
C TRP A 459 5.16 -29.88 -3.94
N CYS A 460 5.40 -30.47 -2.77
CA CYS A 460 4.41 -30.56 -1.71
C CYS A 460 4.81 -29.65 -0.54
N LYS A 461 3.90 -28.79 -0.10
CA LYS A 461 4.05 -28.05 1.15
C LYS A 461 3.23 -28.74 2.22
N CYS A 462 3.91 -29.19 3.27
CA CYS A 462 3.32 -29.89 4.41
C CYS A 462 3.20 -28.92 5.59
N ALA A 463 2.13 -29.09 6.38
CA ALA A 463 1.92 -28.36 7.62
C ALA A 463 2.53 -29.09 8.83
N GLU A 464 2.64 -30.41 8.79
CA GLU A 464 3.12 -31.25 9.89
C GLU A 464 4.05 -32.36 9.39
N PRO A 465 4.96 -32.91 10.21
CA PRO A 465 5.95 -33.89 9.76
C PRO A 465 5.33 -35.21 9.31
N GLU A 466 4.19 -35.61 9.87
CA GLU A 466 3.51 -36.87 9.51
C GLU A 466 2.92 -36.87 8.10
N GLN A 467 2.84 -35.70 7.45
CA GLN A 467 2.44 -35.58 6.05
C GLN A 467 3.60 -35.89 5.08
N VAL A 468 4.84 -35.84 5.58
CA VAL A 468 6.05 -35.99 4.76
C VAL A 468 6.09 -37.36 4.12
N GLU A 469 5.74 -38.46 4.80
CA GLU A 469 5.78 -39.79 4.19
C GLU A 469 4.81 -39.94 3.01
N ALA A 470 3.65 -39.29 3.07
CA ALA A 470 2.73 -39.27 1.96
C ALA A 470 3.35 -38.50 0.77
N ALA A 471 3.95 -37.33 1.03
CA ALA A 471 4.61 -36.51 0.02
C ALA A 471 5.80 -37.24 -0.64
N ALA A 472 6.56 -38.02 0.13
CA ALA A 472 7.77 -38.71 -0.28
C ALA A 472 7.65 -39.43 -1.63
N LYS A 473 6.50 -40.08 -1.82
CA LYS A 473 6.18 -40.96 -2.93
C LYS A 473 6.13 -40.26 -4.29
N ILE A 474 5.88 -38.94 -4.30
CA ILE A 474 5.63 -38.20 -5.54
C ILE A 474 6.37 -36.87 -5.63
N ALA A 475 6.65 -36.22 -4.50
CA ALA A 475 7.04 -34.82 -4.50
C ALA A 475 8.52 -34.68 -4.84
N ASP A 476 8.92 -34.02 -5.89
CA ASP A 476 10.33 -33.72 -6.15
C ASP A 476 10.96 -32.89 -5.01
N LYS A 477 10.19 -31.98 -4.40
CA LYS A 477 10.57 -31.14 -3.27
C LYS A 477 9.48 -31.08 -2.20
N ILE A 478 9.89 -30.97 -0.94
CA ILE A 478 8.99 -30.95 0.22
C ILE A 478 9.27 -29.70 1.04
N ILE A 479 8.28 -28.81 1.14
CA ILE A 479 8.37 -27.58 1.93
C ILE A 479 7.75 -27.84 3.31
N LEU A 480 8.47 -27.52 4.37
CA LEU A 480 8.02 -27.74 5.76
C LEU A 480 8.37 -26.53 6.65
N PRO A 481 7.55 -26.18 7.66
CA PRO A 481 7.87 -25.09 8.57
C PRO A 481 9.27 -25.20 9.18
N ALA A 482 9.99 -24.08 9.18
CA ALA A 482 11.38 -23.98 9.61
C ALA A 482 11.59 -24.57 11.02
N ALA A 483 10.72 -24.25 11.98
CA ALA A 483 10.86 -24.75 13.35
C ALA A 483 10.70 -26.27 13.43
N GLN A 484 9.85 -26.87 12.60
CA GLN A 484 9.72 -28.33 12.53
C GLN A 484 10.97 -28.97 11.96
N LEU A 485 11.54 -28.43 10.87
CA LEU A 485 12.79 -28.97 10.31
C LEU A 485 13.95 -28.91 11.30
N VAL A 486 14.07 -27.83 12.07
CA VAL A 486 15.08 -27.76 13.14
C VAL A 486 14.87 -28.87 14.17
N ARG A 487 13.64 -29.08 14.65
CA ARG A 487 13.33 -30.17 15.61
C ARG A 487 13.61 -31.56 15.05
N LEU A 488 13.28 -31.80 13.78
CA LEU A 488 13.56 -33.07 13.10
C LEU A 488 15.06 -33.32 12.97
N ALA A 489 15.83 -32.28 12.63
CA ALA A 489 17.28 -32.37 12.52
C ALA A 489 17.95 -32.64 13.89
N GLU A 490 17.54 -31.90 14.92
CA GLU A 490 18.10 -32.03 16.28
C GLU A 490 17.75 -33.37 16.94
N SER A 491 16.58 -33.94 16.62
CA SER A 491 16.20 -35.28 17.07
C SER A 491 16.83 -36.42 16.24
N GLY A 492 17.70 -36.09 15.27
CA GLY A 492 18.37 -37.06 14.41
C GLY A 492 17.46 -37.71 13.37
N GLN A 493 16.21 -37.27 13.22
CA GLN A 493 15.26 -37.86 12.27
C GLN A 493 15.60 -37.59 10.80
N LEU A 494 16.48 -36.61 10.52
CA LEU A 494 17.01 -36.32 9.18
C LEU A 494 18.40 -36.93 8.91
N SER A 495 19.01 -37.58 9.91
CA SER A 495 20.30 -38.26 9.74
C SER A 495 20.17 -39.53 8.88
N ASP A 496 21.28 -40.15 8.47
CA ASP A 496 21.30 -41.32 7.59
C ASP A 496 20.42 -42.50 8.06
N ASN A 497 20.25 -42.66 9.38
CA ASN A 497 19.40 -43.70 9.99
C ASN A 497 18.05 -43.17 10.50
N GLY A 498 17.76 -41.90 10.24
CA GLY A 498 16.56 -41.21 10.68
C GLY A 498 15.33 -41.57 9.85
N ARG A 499 14.15 -41.35 10.43
CA ARG A 499 12.83 -41.59 9.81
C ARG A 499 12.70 -40.98 8.41
N PHE A 500 13.35 -39.85 8.17
CA PHE A 500 13.27 -39.08 6.92
C PHE A 500 14.60 -38.99 6.15
N ALA A 501 15.55 -39.88 6.43
CA ALA A 501 16.90 -39.88 5.82
C ALA A 501 16.86 -39.73 4.28
N GLY A 502 16.08 -40.58 3.61
CA GLY A 502 15.96 -40.60 2.14
C GLY A 502 15.26 -39.39 1.53
N MET A 503 14.84 -38.43 2.35
CA MET A 503 14.06 -37.27 1.94
C MET A 503 14.69 -35.94 2.36
N ALA A 504 15.67 -35.96 3.27
CA ALA A 504 16.28 -34.77 3.86
C ALA A 504 16.81 -33.80 2.78
N GLY A 505 17.48 -34.31 1.75
CA GLY A 505 18.00 -33.50 0.64
C GLY A 505 16.94 -32.84 -0.26
N ARG A 506 15.65 -33.16 -0.08
CA ARG A 506 14.52 -32.59 -0.83
C ARG A 506 13.72 -31.61 0.02
N MET A 507 14.07 -31.45 1.30
CA MET A 507 13.33 -30.62 2.25
C MET A 507 13.76 -29.17 2.20
N ILE A 508 12.79 -28.27 2.15
CA ILE A 508 13.00 -26.82 2.04
C ILE A 508 12.30 -26.13 3.20
N PRO A 509 13.03 -25.39 4.06
CA PRO A 509 12.42 -24.61 5.11
C PRO A 509 11.54 -23.47 4.57
N VAL A 510 10.43 -23.22 5.26
CA VAL A 510 9.62 -22.02 5.12
C VAL A 510 9.47 -21.34 6.48
N LEU A 511 9.80 -20.05 6.55
CA LEU A 511 9.49 -19.24 7.74
C LEU A 511 7.98 -18.94 7.80
N PRO A 512 7.41 -18.66 8.99
CA PRO A 512 6.04 -18.19 9.08
C PRO A 512 5.83 -16.94 8.20
N ARG A 513 4.78 -16.92 7.38
CA ARG A 513 4.61 -15.91 6.29
C ARG A 513 4.74 -14.45 6.76
N LEU A 514 4.30 -14.12 7.98
CA LEU A 514 4.46 -12.78 8.53
C LEU A 514 5.61 -12.76 9.54
N THR A 515 6.42 -11.71 9.48
CA THR A 515 7.69 -11.54 10.21
C THR A 515 7.57 -10.38 11.20
N TYR A 516 6.92 -10.61 12.35
CA TYR A 516 6.86 -9.62 13.45
C TYR A 516 8.01 -9.77 14.47
N ARG A 517 8.80 -10.85 14.37
CA ARG A 517 9.97 -11.10 15.24
C ARG A 517 11.20 -11.40 14.37
N GLU A 518 11.76 -10.34 13.78
CA GLU A 518 12.84 -10.45 12.80
C GLU A 518 14.08 -11.16 13.37
N GLU A 519 14.48 -10.86 14.60
CA GLU A 519 15.64 -11.48 15.26
C GLU A 519 15.50 -13.01 15.41
N GLU A 520 14.29 -13.49 15.72
CA GLU A 520 14.05 -14.93 15.82
C GLU A 520 14.07 -15.62 14.47
N CYS A 521 13.57 -14.96 13.42
CA CYS A 521 13.72 -15.44 12.05
C CYS A 521 15.20 -15.53 11.65
N ILE A 522 16.02 -14.53 12.01
CA ILE A 522 17.48 -14.55 11.74
C ILE A 522 18.13 -15.75 12.44
N SER A 523 17.87 -15.93 13.74
CA SER A 523 18.40 -17.06 14.51
C SER A 523 17.98 -18.41 13.92
N MET A 524 16.71 -18.54 13.53
CA MET A 524 16.18 -19.73 12.86
C MET A 524 16.91 -20.02 11.54
N LEU A 525 17.15 -18.99 10.71
CA LEU A 525 17.86 -19.14 9.45
C LEU A 525 19.33 -19.54 9.64
N GLN A 526 20.02 -18.94 10.62
CA GLN A 526 21.39 -19.31 10.97
C GLN A 526 21.46 -20.78 11.42
N LYS A 527 20.51 -21.21 12.25
CA LYS A 527 20.40 -22.60 12.69
C LYS A 527 20.18 -23.54 11.51
N LEU A 528 19.25 -23.23 10.61
CA LEU A 528 19.00 -24.03 9.40
C LEU A 528 20.25 -24.12 8.51
N LYS A 529 21.00 -23.03 8.32
CA LYS A 529 22.29 -23.08 7.60
C LYS A 529 23.29 -24.02 8.27
N SER A 530 23.42 -23.96 9.60
CA SER A 530 24.33 -24.86 10.33
C SER A 530 23.95 -26.35 10.21
N LEU A 531 22.68 -26.63 9.90
CA LEU A 531 22.14 -27.97 9.67
C LEU A 531 22.23 -28.41 8.19
N GLY A 532 22.81 -27.58 7.31
CA GLY A 532 23.07 -27.92 5.91
C GLY A 532 21.91 -27.64 4.94
N PHE A 533 20.88 -26.89 5.35
CA PHE A 533 19.82 -26.47 4.43
C PHE A 533 20.31 -25.35 3.51
N GLU A 534 20.17 -25.53 2.19
CA GLU A 534 20.67 -24.56 1.20
C GLU A 534 19.60 -23.69 0.55
N GLU A 535 18.35 -24.17 0.52
CA GLU A 535 17.22 -23.46 -0.09
C GLU A 535 16.28 -22.88 0.97
N LEU A 536 15.58 -21.78 0.65
CA LEU A 536 14.56 -21.17 1.49
C LEU A 536 13.31 -20.85 0.65
N TYR A 537 12.15 -21.27 1.14
CA TYR A 537 10.87 -20.90 0.55
C TYR A 537 10.34 -19.59 1.16
N CYS A 538 10.22 -18.55 0.33
CA CYS A 538 9.92 -17.18 0.72
C CYS A 538 8.45 -16.83 0.44
N GLU A 539 7.65 -16.59 1.48
CA GLU A 539 6.24 -16.16 1.33
C GLU A 539 6.03 -14.65 1.53
N SER A 540 7.09 -13.89 1.83
CA SER A 540 7.02 -12.44 2.06
C SER A 540 8.30 -11.73 1.63
N ASN A 541 8.21 -10.40 1.52
CA ASN A 541 9.33 -9.52 1.21
C ASN A 541 10.48 -9.66 2.23
N ALA A 542 10.14 -9.80 3.52
CA ALA A 542 11.13 -9.99 4.58
C ALA A 542 11.92 -11.29 4.38
N HIS A 543 11.27 -12.39 3.97
CA HIS A 543 11.95 -13.68 3.80
C HIS A 543 13.02 -13.62 2.71
N ILE A 544 12.76 -12.88 1.63
CA ILE A 544 13.73 -12.71 0.54
C ILE A 544 14.97 -11.99 1.06
N GLN A 545 14.74 -10.93 1.83
CA GLN A 545 15.83 -10.16 2.40
C GLN A 545 16.68 -10.97 3.38
N LEU A 546 16.03 -11.57 4.37
CA LEU A 546 16.68 -12.35 5.41
C LEU A 546 17.37 -13.60 4.85
N GLY A 547 16.70 -14.30 3.91
CA GLY A 547 17.26 -15.46 3.24
C GLY A 547 18.50 -15.12 2.44
N LYS A 548 18.52 -13.98 1.74
CA LYS A 548 19.69 -13.50 1.00
C LYS A 548 20.86 -13.19 1.93
N GLU A 549 20.60 -12.46 3.01
CA GLU A 549 21.62 -12.13 4.04
C GLU A 549 22.19 -13.41 4.68
N ALA A 550 21.37 -14.44 4.87
CA ALA A 550 21.79 -15.74 5.39
C ALA A 550 22.36 -16.69 4.32
N GLY A 551 22.49 -16.27 3.06
CA GLY A 551 23.12 -17.06 1.99
C GLY A 551 22.29 -18.23 1.46
N PHE A 552 20.96 -18.18 1.56
CA PHE A 552 20.08 -19.20 0.97
C PHE A 552 19.85 -18.97 -0.53
N THR A 553 19.63 -20.08 -1.24
CA THR A 553 18.98 -20.05 -2.56
C THR A 553 17.48 -19.83 -2.36
N LEU A 554 16.92 -18.78 -2.97
CA LEU A 554 15.58 -18.31 -2.63
C LEU A 554 14.53 -18.80 -3.63
N ILE A 555 13.41 -19.30 -3.12
CA ILE A 555 12.26 -19.73 -3.92
C ILE A 555 11.05 -18.90 -3.53
N GLY A 556 10.48 -18.16 -4.47
CA GLY A 556 9.29 -17.34 -4.22
C GLY A 556 8.01 -18.17 -4.11
N GLY A 557 7.19 -17.89 -3.11
CA GLY A 557 5.85 -18.44 -2.95
C GLY A 557 4.75 -17.61 -3.63
N PRO A 558 3.52 -18.15 -3.72
CA PRO A 558 2.42 -17.54 -4.48
C PRO A 558 1.94 -16.19 -3.90
N TYR A 559 2.22 -15.95 -2.61
CA TYR A 559 1.76 -14.77 -1.88
C TYR A 559 2.64 -13.53 -2.06
N LEU A 560 3.73 -13.66 -2.83
CA LEU A 560 4.52 -12.53 -3.36
C LEU A 560 3.83 -11.84 -4.54
N ASN A 561 2.73 -12.41 -5.07
CA ASN A 561 1.95 -11.87 -6.17
C ASN A 561 2.72 -11.60 -7.48
N LEU A 562 3.77 -12.38 -7.75
CA LEU A 562 4.48 -12.34 -9.03
C LEU A 562 3.54 -12.84 -10.14
N SER A 563 3.19 -11.96 -11.08
CA SER A 563 2.12 -12.20 -12.05
C SER A 563 2.44 -11.77 -13.49
N ASN A 564 3.58 -11.11 -13.70
CA ASN A 564 4.07 -10.67 -15.00
C ASN A 564 5.58 -10.95 -15.16
N SER A 565 6.03 -10.99 -16.41
CA SER A 565 7.39 -11.34 -16.81
C SER A 565 8.44 -10.30 -16.38
N VAL A 566 8.06 -9.03 -16.29
CA VAL A 566 8.94 -7.96 -15.78
C VAL A 566 9.19 -8.15 -14.28
N ALA A 567 8.15 -8.43 -13.50
CA ALA A 567 8.27 -8.73 -12.07
C ALA A 567 9.16 -9.96 -11.81
N LEU A 568 9.09 -10.99 -12.66
CA LEU A 568 9.98 -12.15 -12.57
C LEU A 568 11.44 -11.81 -12.89
N THR A 569 11.66 -10.86 -13.80
CA THR A 569 13.02 -10.35 -14.08
C THR A 569 13.60 -9.64 -12.87
N GLU A 570 12.82 -8.81 -12.19
CA GLU A 570 13.23 -8.19 -10.92
C GLU A 570 13.42 -9.22 -9.81
N ALA A 571 12.54 -10.21 -9.71
CA ALA A 571 12.67 -11.30 -8.75
C ALA A 571 14.01 -12.04 -8.90
N ARG A 572 14.44 -12.32 -10.14
CA ARG A 572 15.76 -12.89 -10.41
C ARG A 572 16.90 -11.99 -9.94
N LYS A 573 16.84 -10.68 -10.22
CA LYS A 573 17.86 -9.71 -9.75
C LYS A 573 17.95 -9.66 -8.22
N LEU A 574 16.83 -9.83 -7.53
CA LEU A 574 16.78 -9.90 -6.07
C LEU A 574 17.37 -11.21 -5.52
N GLY A 575 17.46 -12.27 -6.32
CA GLY A 575 18.11 -13.53 -5.96
C GLY A 575 17.18 -14.74 -5.96
N LEU A 576 15.94 -14.61 -6.46
CA LEU A 576 15.05 -15.77 -6.58
C LEU A 576 15.54 -16.69 -7.70
N SER A 577 15.69 -17.98 -7.38
CA SER A 577 16.04 -19.04 -8.32
C SER A 577 14.81 -19.69 -8.95
N ALA A 578 13.64 -19.58 -8.31
CA ALA A 578 12.35 -20.04 -8.82
C ALA A 578 11.20 -19.27 -8.15
N ALA A 579 9.99 -19.30 -8.72
CA ALA A 579 8.81 -18.68 -8.11
C ALA A 579 7.50 -19.41 -8.43
N VAL A 580 6.59 -19.48 -7.46
CA VAL A 580 5.19 -19.83 -7.71
C VAL A 580 4.44 -18.56 -8.10
N LEU A 581 3.76 -18.58 -9.25
CA LEU A 581 3.00 -17.43 -9.74
C LEU A 581 1.75 -17.17 -8.91
N SER A 582 1.27 -15.92 -8.97
CA SER A 582 0.03 -15.51 -8.30
C SER A 582 -1.16 -16.41 -8.71
N PRO A 583 -1.98 -16.86 -7.75
CA PRO A 583 -3.14 -17.71 -8.04
C PRO A 583 -4.34 -16.93 -8.63
N GLU A 584 -4.18 -15.63 -8.92
CA GLU A 584 -5.24 -14.77 -9.45
C GLU A 584 -5.31 -14.70 -10.99
N GLY A 585 -4.29 -15.20 -11.70
CA GLY A 585 -4.25 -15.20 -13.17
C GLY A 585 -5.05 -16.35 -13.82
N LYS A 586 -5.48 -16.17 -15.08
CA LYS A 586 -5.96 -17.30 -15.90
C LYS A 586 -4.80 -18.19 -16.31
N LEU A 587 -5.06 -19.47 -16.52
CA LEU A 587 -4.02 -20.44 -16.87
C LEU A 587 -3.24 -20.06 -18.13
N ALA A 588 -3.94 -19.61 -19.18
CA ALA A 588 -3.32 -19.16 -20.43
C ALA A 588 -2.42 -17.93 -20.24
N GLN A 589 -2.82 -17.00 -19.37
CA GLN A 589 -2.03 -15.81 -19.06
C GLN A 589 -0.74 -16.18 -18.33
N LEU A 590 -0.86 -17.02 -17.30
CA LEU A 590 0.27 -17.50 -16.51
C LEU A 590 1.23 -18.32 -17.38
N SER A 591 0.73 -19.20 -18.25
CA SER A 591 1.56 -19.97 -19.19
C SER A 591 2.36 -19.05 -20.13
N ALA A 592 1.76 -17.95 -20.62
CA ALA A 592 2.47 -16.96 -21.43
C ALA A 592 3.61 -16.28 -20.64
N VAL A 593 3.36 -15.95 -19.37
CA VAL A 593 4.37 -15.39 -18.46
C VAL A 593 5.54 -16.38 -18.26
N VAL A 594 5.25 -17.67 -18.03
CA VAL A 594 6.32 -18.69 -17.86
C VAL A 594 7.25 -18.74 -19.06
N ARG A 595 6.71 -18.67 -20.29
CA ARG A 595 7.52 -18.71 -21.53
C ARG A 595 8.48 -17.53 -21.68
N LYS A 596 8.15 -16.38 -21.08
CA LYS A 596 8.99 -15.16 -21.07
C LYS A 596 9.89 -15.05 -19.84
N SER A 597 9.68 -15.92 -18.85
CA SER A 597 10.40 -15.88 -17.57
C SER A 597 11.86 -16.31 -17.72
N ASN A 598 12.73 -15.65 -16.95
CA ASN A 598 14.15 -16.00 -16.82
C ASN A 598 14.45 -16.87 -15.59
N ILE A 599 13.44 -17.33 -14.86
CA ILE A 599 13.55 -18.29 -13.77
C ILE A 599 12.46 -19.37 -13.90
N PRO A 600 12.67 -20.59 -13.37
CA PRO A 600 11.61 -21.57 -13.20
C PRO A 600 10.38 -21.00 -12.49
N CYS A 601 9.20 -21.28 -13.04
CA CYS A 601 7.91 -20.82 -12.56
C CYS A 601 6.96 -22.00 -12.33
N GLY A 602 6.31 -21.99 -11.17
CA GLY A 602 5.31 -22.97 -10.83
C GLY A 602 3.91 -22.40 -10.63
N LEU A 603 2.94 -23.31 -10.58
CA LEU A 603 1.53 -23.01 -10.37
C LEU A 603 1.03 -23.60 -9.05
N TYR A 604 0.19 -22.86 -8.30
CA TYR A 604 -0.54 -23.42 -7.16
C TYR A 604 -1.64 -24.38 -7.66
N ALA A 605 -1.39 -25.69 -7.65
CA ALA A 605 -2.25 -26.69 -8.30
C ALA A 605 -3.18 -27.43 -7.35
N TYR A 606 -2.88 -27.43 -6.04
CA TYR A 606 -3.76 -27.96 -5.01
C TYR A 606 -3.66 -27.17 -3.71
N GLY A 607 -4.78 -27.07 -3.00
CA GLY A 607 -4.79 -26.73 -1.57
C GLY A 607 -5.89 -25.73 -1.19
N ARG A 608 -6.12 -25.60 0.12
CA ARG A 608 -7.03 -24.60 0.68
C ARG A 608 -6.31 -23.26 0.83
N MET A 609 -6.30 -22.50 -0.26
CA MET A 609 -5.63 -21.20 -0.32
C MET A 609 -6.01 -20.30 0.86
N ALA A 610 -5.01 -19.74 1.54
CA ALA A 610 -5.22 -18.71 2.56
C ALA A 610 -5.78 -17.44 1.91
N LEU A 611 -7.08 -17.19 2.13
CA LEU A 611 -7.81 -16.05 1.57
C LEU A 611 -7.55 -14.76 2.34
N MET A 612 -7.24 -14.85 3.64
CA MET A 612 -6.90 -13.71 4.49
C MET A 612 -5.83 -14.11 5.49
N ALA A 613 -4.91 -13.19 5.78
CA ALA A 613 -3.99 -13.27 6.91
C ALA A 613 -4.49 -12.33 8.02
N LEU A 614 -4.68 -12.84 9.23
CA LEU A 614 -5.43 -12.16 10.29
C LEU A 614 -4.58 -12.03 11.55
N ARG A 615 -4.32 -10.79 11.96
CA ARG A 615 -3.59 -10.47 13.20
C ARG A 615 -4.50 -10.39 14.44
N ASN A 616 -5.79 -10.12 14.22
CA ASN A 616 -6.84 -10.35 15.22
C ASN A 616 -7.69 -11.54 14.79
N CYS A 617 -7.53 -12.71 15.43
CA CYS A 617 -8.29 -13.90 15.05
C CYS A 617 -9.78 -13.73 15.41
N PRO A 618 -10.70 -13.80 14.44
CA PRO A 618 -12.12 -13.57 14.67
C PRO A 618 -12.75 -14.66 15.55
N VAL A 619 -12.30 -15.90 15.43
CA VAL A 619 -12.77 -17.00 16.28
C VAL A 619 -12.32 -16.79 17.74
N ARG A 620 -11.06 -16.40 17.96
CA ARG A 620 -10.55 -16.05 19.30
C ARG A 620 -11.35 -14.91 19.90
N ALA A 621 -11.61 -13.85 19.13
CA ALA A 621 -12.31 -12.67 19.61
C ALA A 621 -13.75 -12.97 20.05
N GLN A 622 -14.39 -14.01 19.50
CA GLN A 622 -15.77 -14.39 19.84
C GLN A 622 -15.88 -15.44 20.95
N ILE A 623 -15.09 -16.51 20.88
CA ILE A 623 -15.24 -17.68 21.77
C ILE A 623 -13.97 -18.05 22.55
N GLY A 624 -12.86 -17.36 22.30
CA GLY A 624 -11.57 -17.64 22.95
C GLY A 624 -10.86 -18.90 22.42
N CYS A 625 -9.55 -18.97 22.63
CA CYS A 625 -8.73 -20.07 22.11
C CYS A 625 -8.97 -21.40 22.82
N LYS A 626 -9.29 -21.37 24.13
CA LYS A 626 -9.58 -22.58 24.91
C LYS A 626 -10.77 -23.35 24.32
N GLN A 627 -11.86 -22.64 24.03
CA GLN A 627 -13.06 -23.26 23.44
C GLN A 627 -12.86 -23.62 21.96
N CYS A 628 -12.16 -22.77 21.19
CA CYS A 628 -11.87 -23.05 19.78
C CYS A 628 -11.14 -24.38 19.56
N GLY A 629 -10.20 -24.73 20.45
CA GLY A 629 -9.47 -25.99 20.35
C GLY A 629 -8.71 -26.18 19.03
N ARG A 630 -8.42 -25.08 18.31
CA ARG A 630 -7.78 -25.04 16.97
C ARG A 630 -8.64 -25.60 15.82
N ASN A 631 -9.91 -25.85 16.07
CA ASN A 631 -10.86 -26.34 15.07
C ASN A 631 -11.88 -25.26 14.70
N GLY A 632 -11.39 -24.02 14.56
CA GLY A 632 -12.21 -22.83 14.31
C GLY A 632 -12.60 -22.70 12.83
N PHE A 633 -13.79 -22.18 12.58
CA PHE A 633 -14.26 -21.82 11.24
C PHE A 633 -15.14 -20.57 11.29
N LEU A 634 -15.31 -19.93 10.13
CA LEU A 634 -16.31 -18.90 9.92
C LEU A 634 -17.39 -19.41 8.97
N THR A 635 -18.62 -18.98 9.21
CA THR A 635 -19.75 -19.29 8.32
C THR A 635 -20.32 -17.99 7.77
N ASP A 636 -20.46 -17.90 6.44
CA ASP A 636 -21.06 -16.74 5.78
C ASP A 636 -22.60 -16.83 5.73
N ARG A 637 -23.24 -15.80 5.18
CA ARG A 637 -24.70 -15.76 4.97
C ARG A 637 -25.24 -16.83 4.02
N MET A 638 -24.40 -17.44 3.19
CA MET A 638 -24.75 -18.53 2.27
C MET A 638 -24.55 -19.91 2.93
N GLN A 639 -24.31 -19.96 4.24
CA GLN A 639 -23.99 -21.19 4.98
C GLN A 639 -22.70 -21.89 4.53
N THR A 640 -21.82 -21.17 3.81
CA THR A 640 -20.52 -21.68 3.41
C THR A 640 -19.54 -21.56 4.57
N ARG A 641 -18.83 -22.65 4.87
CA ARG A 641 -17.84 -22.72 5.95
C ARG A 641 -16.43 -22.49 5.43
N PHE A 642 -15.70 -21.62 6.11
CA PHE A 642 -14.31 -21.27 5.83
C PHE A 642 -13.44 -21.66 7.04
N PRO A 643 -12.54 -22.64 6.91
CA PRO A 643 -11.66 -23.05 8.00
C PRO A 643 -10.73 -21.90 8.43
N VAL A 644 -10.41 -21.83 9.72
CA VAL A 644 -9.42 -20.89 10.26
C VAL A 644 -8.20 -21.67 10.77
N ARG A 645 -7.08 -21.53 10.07
CA ARG A 645 -5.78 -22.07 10.52
C ARG A 645 -5.11 -21.10 11.48
N CYS A 646 -4.39 -21.63 12.46
CA CYS A 646 -3.75 -20.86 13.51
C CYS A 646 -2.27 -21.24 13.58
N ASP A 647 -1.37 -20.26 13.43
CA ASP A 647 0.07 -20.49 13.41
C ASP A 647 0.71 -20.26 14.81
N ARG A 648 -0.10 -20.31 15.88
CA ARG A 648 0.34 -20.08 17.28
C ARG A 648 1.34 -21.08 17.86
N LYS A 649 1.58 -22.20 17.17
CA LYS A 649 2.41 -23.31 17.67
C LYS A 649 3.85 -23.23 17.21
N GLU A 650 4.14 -22.38 16.24
CA GLU A 650 5.49 -22.11 15.77
C GLU A 650 6.16 -21.16 16.77
N ASP A 651 7.36 -21.50 17.25
CA ASP A 651 8.03 -20.77 18.34
C ASP A 651 8.11 -19.25 18.08
N ILE A 652 8.23 -18.85 16.81
CA ILE A 652 8.33 -17.47 16.33
C ILE A 652 7.00 -16.68 16.43
N LEU A 653 5.87 -17.29 16.09
CA LEU A 653 4.54 -16.62 16.04
C LEU A 653 3.68 -16.97 17.26
N SER A 654 4.21 -16.68 18.44
CA SER A 654 3.54 -16.95 19.72
C SER A 654 3.03 -15.67 20.40
N GLY A 655 2.18 -15.84 21.42
CA GLY A 655 1.68 -14.73 22.25
C GLY A 655 0.96 -13.64 21.47
N GLU A 656 1.45 -12.40 21.59
CA GLU A 656 0.93 -11.23 20.90
C GLU A 656 1.22 -11.24 19.39
N ASN A 657 2.22 -11.99 18.91
CA ASN A 657 2.59 -12.05 17.49
C ASN A 657 1.84 -13.13 16.70
N ALA A 658 0.89 -13.81 17.36
CA ALA A 658 0.07 -14.85 16.75
C ALA A 658 -0.69 -14.36 15.51
N VAL A 659 -0.66 -15.18 14.46
CA VAL A 659 -1.39 -14.97 13.21
C VAL A 659 -2.33 -16.14 12.97
N SER A 660 -3.46 -15.87 12.30
CA SER A 660 -4.36 -16.89 11.79
C SER A 660 -4.68 -16.64 10.32
N TYR A 661 -5.09 -17.69 9.60
CA TYR A 661 -5.42 -17.62 8.19
C TYR A 661 -6.84 -18.12 7.96
N LEU A 662 -7.65 -17.31 7.29
CA LEU A 662 -8.94 -17.78 6.78
C LEU A 662 -8.69 -18.55 5.48
N LEU A 663 -8.92 -19.84 5.49
CA LEU A 663 -8.70 -20.70 4.34
C LEU A 663 -9.95 -20.74 3.46
N ASN A 664 -9.75 -21.05 2.17
CA ASN A 664 -10.86 -21.24 1.24
C ASN A 664 -11.77 -22.40 1.68
N SER A 665 -13.07 -22.26 1.42
CA SER A 665 -14.09 -23.23 1.82
C SER A 665 -13.94 -24.56 1.11
N LEU A 666 -13.48 -24.54 -0.14
CA LEU A 666 -13.12 -25.72 -0.93
C LEU A 666 -11.64 -25.64 -1.34
N PRO A 667 -10.91 -26.77 -1.38
CA PRO A 667 -9.56 -26.78 -1.92
C PRO A 667 -9.58 -26.45 -3.41
N LEU A 668 -8.59 -25.70 -3.88
CA LEU A 668 -8.27 -25.67 -5.30
C LEU A 668 -7.77 -27.07 -5.68
N SER A 669 -8.18 -27.60 -6.84
CA SER A 669 -7.57 -28.81 -7.41
C SER A 669 -7.48 -28.76 -8.93
N MET A 670 -6.32 -29.18 -9.44
CA MET A 670 -6.05 -29.44 -10.85
C MET A 670 -5.71 -30.92 -11.12
N SER A 671 -6.03 -31.83 -10.19
CA SER A 671 -5.62 -33.25 -10.25
C SER A 671 -6.05 -33.97 -11.53
N ASP A 672 -7.26 -33.72 -12.03
CA ASP A 672 -7.83 -34.27 -13.27
C ASP A 672 -7.60 -33.39 -14.52
N LYS A 673 -6.82 -32.31 -14.38
CA LYS A 673 -6.52 -31.34 -15.44
C LYS A 673 -5.01 -31.17 -15.64
N GLN A 674 -4.21 -32.17 -15.28
CA GLN A 674 -2.75 -32.10 -15.34
C GLN A 674 -2.20 -31.82 -16.75
N ARG A 675 -2.90 -32.26 -17.81
CA ARG A 675 -2.53 -31.92 -19.19
C ARG A 675 -2.53 -30.42 -19.47
N GLU A 676 -3.41 -29.67 -18.80
CA GLU A 676 -3.47 -28.20 -18.93
C GLU A 676 -2.32 -27.52 -18.15
N LEU A 677 -1.63 -28.25 -17.28
CA LEU A 677 -0.47 -27.78 -16.53
C LEU A 677 0.85 -27.98 -17.31
N ALA A 678 0.77 -28.57 -18.51
CA ALA A 678 1.92 -28.63 -19.42
C ALA A 678 2.42 -27.20 -19.71
N GLY A 679 3.73 -27.01 -19.60
CA GLY A 679 4.37 -25.71 -19.80
C GLY A 679 4.67 -24.92 -18.53
N PHE A 680 4.40 -25.47 -17.35
CA PHE A 680 4.96 -25.00 -16.07
C PHE A 680 6.16 -25.86 -15.67
N ASP A 681 7.14 -25.30 -14.94
CA ASP A 681 8.30 -26.09 -14.48
C ASP A 681 7.93 -27.04 -13.34
N PHE A 682 7.05 -26.56 -12.47
CA PHE A 682 6.60 -27.29 -11.31
C PHE A 682 5.19 -26.87 -10.89
N VAL A 683 4.58 -27.66 -10.04
CA VAL A 683 3.30 -27.39 -9.42
C VAL A 683 3.44 -27.47 -7.90
N LEU A 684 2.72 -26.62 -7.20
CA LEU A 684 2.65 -26.64 -5.74
C LEU A 684 1.34 -27.30 -5.30
N LEU A 685 1.46 -28.34 -4.47
CA LEU A 685 0.37 -28.94 -3.71
C LEU A 685 0.52 -28.50 -2.24
N ASP A 686 -0.30 -27.57 -1.79
CA ASP A 686 -0.23 -26.95 -0.45
C ASP A 686 -1.22 -27.60 0.51
N PHE A 687 -0.70 -28.44 1.42
CA PHE A 687 -1.44 -29.13 2.46
C PHE A 687 -1.42 -28.31 3.75
N THR A 688 -2.60 -28.07 4.30
CA THR A 688 -2.82 -27.11 5.38
C THR A 688 -3.47 -27.72 6.60
N ILE A 689 -4.66 -28.29 6.46
CA ILE A 689 -5.46 -28.85 7.57
C ILE A 689 -5.79 -30.32 7.34
N GLU A 690 -5.42 -30.85 6.18
CA GLU A 690 -5.60 -32.23 5.79
C GLU A 690 -4.79 -33.15 6.70
N SER A 691 -5.39 -34.21 7.21
CA SER A 691 -4.67 -35.28 7.90
C SER A 691 -3.74 -36.05 6.95
N PRO A 692 -2.73 -36.77 7.45
CA PRO A 692 -1.87 -37.61 6.61
C PRO A 692 -2.64 -38.61 5.73
N ARG A 693 -3.77 -39.13 6.24
CA ARG A 693 -4.66 -40.03 5.51
C ARG A 693 -5.37 -39.32 4.36
N GLU A 694 -5.95 -38.15 4.62
CA GLU A 694 -6.60 -37.35 3.58
C GLU A 694 -5.58 -36.93 2.52
N MET A 695 -4.39 -36.49 2.92
CA MET A 695 -3.30 -36.17 2.01
C MET A 695 -2.96 -37.36 1.10
N ALA A 696 -2.78 -38.56 1.66
CA ALA A 696 -2.51 -39.75 0.85
C ALA A 696 -3.62 -40.04 -0.19
N GLN A 697 -4.89 -39.81 0.15
CA GLN A 697 -6.01 -39.95 -0.79
C GLN A 697 -5.97 -38.88 -1.89
N ILE A 698 -5.65 -37.64 -1.54
CA ILE A 698 -5.51 -36.54 -2.51
C ILE A 698 -4.34 -36.82 -3.47
N LEU A 699 -3.22 -37.31 -2.95
CA LEU A 699 -2.06 -37.68 -3.77
C LEU A 699 -2.36 -38.87 -4.69
N ASP A 700 -3.17 -39.82 -4.25
CA ASP A 700 -3.66 -40.90 -5.13
C ASP A 700 -4.55 -40.35 -6.25
N CYS A 701 -5.48 -39.43 -5.95
CA CYS A 701 -6.26 -38.73 -6.97
C CYS A 701 -5.36 -37.98 -7.96
N TRP A 702 -4.29 -37.34 -7.47
CA TRP A 702 -3.29 -36.70 -8.32
C TRP A 702 -2.59 -37.71 -9.23
N GLN A 703 -2.03 -38.80 -8.69
CA GLN A 703 -1.33 -39.81 -9.48
C GLN A 703 -2.22 -40.46 -10.55
N GLN A 704 -3.50 -40.64 -10.26
CA GLN A 704 -4.46 -41.27 -11.16
C GLN A 704 -5.16 -40.29 -12.11
N GLU A 705 -4.79 -39.00 -12.09
CA GLU A 705 -5.46 -37.94 -12.85
C GLU A 705 -6.99 -37.87 -12.61
N ARG A 706 -7.43 -38.07 -11.36
CA ARG A 706 -8.85 -38.12 -10.96
C ARG A 706 -9.28 -36.87 -10.20
N PRO A 707 -10.56 -36.45 -10.32
CA PRO A 707 -11.08 -35.32 -9.56
C PRO A 707 -11.25 -35.69 -8.08
N LEU A 708 -11.20 -34.68 -7.22
CA LEU A 708 -11.61 -34.80 -5.82
C LEU A 708 -13.15 -34.77 -5.70
N ALA A 709 -13.68 -35.21 -4.56
CA ALA A 709 -15.12 -35.16 -4.31
C ALA A 709 -15.67 -33.73 -4.27
N GLU A 710 -15.00 -32.84 -3.55
CA GLU A 710 -15.35 -31.42 -3.46
C GLU A 710 -14.12 -30.56 -3.71
N TYR A 711 -14.18 -29.67 -4.70
CA TYR A 711 -13.06 -28.81 -5.07
C TYR A 711 -13.53 -27.57 -5.86
N THR A 712 -12.62 -26.64 -6.07
CA THR A 712 -12.78 -25.51 -7.00
C THR A 712 -11.61 -25.45 -7.98
N ARG A 713 -11.81 -24.82 -9.14
CA ARG A 713 -10.73 -24.45 -10.08
C ARG A 713 -10.10 -23.09 -9.76
N GLY A 714 -10.50 -22.48 -8.65
CA GLY A 714 -10.04 -21.16 -8.26
C GLY A 714 -10.36 -20.10 -9.32
N LEU A 715 -9.32 -19.42 -9.81
CA LEU A 715 -9.42 -18.34 -10.78
C LEU A 715 -8.85 -18.74 -12.15
N TYR A 716 -8.31 -19.94 -12.31
CA TYR A 716 -7.60 -20.32 -13.54
C TYR A 716 -8.49 -20.37 -14.78
N MET A 717 -9.78 -20.68 -14.64
CA MET A 717 -10.74 -20.73 -15.75
C MET A 717 -11.49 -19.41 -15.95
N ARG A 718 -11.97 -18.81 -14.86
CA ARG A 718 -12.79 -17.58 -14.91
C ARG A 718 -11.98 -16.29 -14.95
N GLY A 719 -10.77 -16.30 -14.39
CA GLY A 719 -9.93 -15.13 -14.15
C GLY A 719 -10.48 -14.21 -13.07
N VAL A 720 -9.74 -13.13 -12.83
CA VAL A 720 -10.17 -11.97 -12.04
C VAL A 720 -10.57 -10.82 -12.97
N MET A 721 -11.49 -9.98 -12.51
CA MET A 721 -11.91 -8.76 -13.20
C MET A 721 -10.96 -7.59 -12.96
#